data_AF-A0A660L4K2-F1
#
_entry.id   AF-A0A660L4K2-F1
#
_cell.length_a   1.000
_cell.length_b   1.000
_cell.length_c   1.000
_cell.angle_alpha   90.00
_cell.angle_beta   90.00
_cell.angle_gamma   90.00
#
_symmetry.space_group_name_H-M   'P 1'
#
loop_
_entity.id
_entity.type
_entity.pdbx_description
1 polymer ?
#
loop_
_entity_poly.entity_id
_entity_poly.type
_entity_poly.pdbx_seq_one_letter_code
_entity_poly.pdbx_strand_id
1 'polypeptide(L)'
;MAESPSPALPGGVQWLPAMGGAHVLRVEFGRGEPPALVLQSARTGEHRIEPGPRARFNRTADFLVPAGLSWTVAVLAWEDGARVTLPGPPDGRAEVKVIDLASRRPAVAPPPRDQPAGPEPLPWTAPPTDEPTDAAAAVDGFEVSGAAEAISHARETERATGEAVQSILAGARADLQAERAARASDRSVLTAESQLADLRAELERARAEITELRSALETERIARTAAESALGSPVPPGALTELASQQAAHAAATAPARPTEEADRLVAALEAAASSLRATIPAPADVTASPVSRLIAAAASATIANPTQPATPNTDSATTNAGPPSAHDATTAPPVDAATTAPVDGAAPAPPEADRAPAAPSVADDVAPFTPATSANGAAASRSGADKVTSATSADDAAAPPSGAHDVAPFTLAVNRAVVAAPAVGAAPSVPPTPDGTETWAVPAPPVRVVEEHPPVALEDPANAHRPVLVASVAARVAAQAAAEALRRVTEPAPGLRRALVELAREDSLTAGALLAGLLPAQAAVLEEPLSYDLTVRGHGTFAVTVGHGGAEVQRIAKRRPRKEAAFHIAGEPLMLAELLAGDRTKLGRFRSGARITGRRRRAKPLRALPDSSLTLAQAVAAGARLEPALVYAALPYAVAPEWTRGHVFTVAQEITELGPRAWYVTARDGVRLSVVEHAAGAAADATVTMSRAAFERLLKGEPAAPGDLPVIRGDRTAVATLKRWTDLARA
;
A
#
# COMPACT_ATOMS: atom_id res chain seq x y z
N MET A 1 -36.59 -31.48 -15.58
CA MET A 1 -36.57 -30.00 -15.58
C MET A 1 -35.11 -29.58 -15.65
N ALA A 2 -34.72 -28.85 -16.70
CA ALA A 2 -33.33 -28.46 -16.91
C ALA A 2 -33.05 -27.16 -16.13
N GLU A 3 -32.18 -27.24 -15.11
CA GLU A 3 -31.66 -26.06 -14.41
C GLU A 3 -30.68 -25.34 -15.34
N SER A 4 -31.06 -24.13 -15.76
CA SER A 4 -30.19 -23.25 -16.55
C SER A 4 -29.07 -22.70 -15.64
N PRO A 5 -27.78 -22.84 -15.97
CA PRO A 5 -26.69 -22.36 -15.11
C PRO A 5 -26.54 -20.84 -15.29
N SER A 6 -27.26 -20.07 -14.47
CA SER A 6 -27.07 -18.61 -14.40
C SER A 6 -25.72 -18.28 -13.74
N PRO A 7 -24.93 -17.34 -14.31
CA PRO A 7 -23.61 -16.94 -13.77
C PRO A 7 -23.67 -16.13 -12.47
N ALA A 8 -24.83 -16.04 -11.82
CA ALA A 8 -25.10 -15.15 -10.69
C ALA A 8 -25.13 -15.85 -9.31
N LEU A 9 -24.48 -17.02 -9.16
CA LEU A 9 -24.42 -17.67 -7.85
C LEU A 9 -23.68 -16.78 -6.83
N PRO A 10 -24.19 -16.66 -5.60
CA PRO A 10 -23.61 -15.81 -4.57
C PRO A 10 -22.23 -16.33 -4.13
N GLY A 11 -21.27 -15.41 -3.97
CA GLY A 11 -19.90 -15.71 -3.55
C GLY A 11 -19.78 -16.06 -2.06
N GLY A 12 -20.74 -15.61 -1.25
CA GLY A 12 -20.77 -15.90 0.19
C GLY A 12 -22.12 -15.56 0.82
N VAL A 13 -22.53 -16.36 1.80
CA VAL A 13 -23.73 -16.11 2.60
C VAL A 13 -23.38 -16.17 4.08
N GLN A 14 -23.82 -15.17 4.84
CA GLN A 14 -23.53 -15.01 6.25
C GLN A 14 -24.79 -14.67 7.05
N TRP A 15 -25.10 -15.48 8.06
CA TRP A 15 -26.13 -15.15 9.06
C TRP A 15 -25.50 -14.37 10.21
N LEU A 16 -26.06 -13.21 10.55
CA LEU A 16 -25.63 -12.34 11.63
C LEU A 16 -26.78 -12.16 12.64
N PRO A 17 -26.54 -12.23 13.95
CA PRO A 17 -27.56 -11.88 14.93
C PRO A 17 -27.83 -10.36 14.90
N ALA A 18 -29.10 -9.98 15.02
CA ALA A 18 -29.53 -8.60 15.20
C ALA A 18 -30.24 -8.41 16.54
N MET A 19 -30.44 -7.15 16.95
CA MET A 19 -31.09 -6.85 18.22
C MET A 19 -32.54 -7.37 18.25
N GLY A 20 -32.98 -7.86 19.41
CA GLY A 20 -34.34 -8.35 19.60
C GLY A 20 -34.61 -9.76 19.06
N GLY A 21 -33.58 -10.56 18.78
CA GLY A 21 -33.75 -11.93 18.25
C GLY A 21 -34.02 -11.99 16.74
N ALA A 22 -33.87 -10.87 16.04
CA ALA A 22 -33.87 -10.82 14.58
C ALA A 22 -32.55 -11.38 14.02
N HIS A 23 -32.58 -11.77 12.76
CA HIS A 23 -31.38 -12.18 12.02
C HIS A 23 -31.16 -11.28 10.82
N VAL A 24 -29.91 -10.97 10.50
CA VAL A 24 -29.52 -10.33 9.26
C VAL A 24 -28.82 -11.37 8.40
N LEU A 25 -29.38 -11.66 7.23
CA LEU A 25 -28.71 -12.44 6.21
C LEU A 25 -27.95 -11.48 5.31
N ARG A 26 -26.62 -11.62 5.26
CA ARG A 26 -25.78 -10.92 4.29
C ARG A 26 -25.42 -11.88 3.16
N VAL A 27 -25.69 -11.46 1.93
CA VAL A 27 -25.42 -12.23 0.71
C VAL A 27 -24.51 -11.40 -0.19
N GLU A 28 -23.37 -11.97 -0.58
CA GLU A 28 -22.52 -11.41 -1.62
C GLU A 28 -22.95 -11.98 -2.98
N PHE A 29 -23.35 -11.12 -3.91
CA PHE A 29 -23.80 -11.53 -5.24
C PHE A 29 -22.96 -10.88 -6.34
N GLY A 30 -22.92 -11.52 -7.51
CA GLY A 30 -22.17 -11.06 -8.67
C GLY A 30 -22.74 -9.78 -9.31
N ARG A 31 -22.36 -9.51 -10.57
CA ARG A 31 -23.02 -8.45 -11.34
C ARG A 31 -24.45 -8.90 -11.69
N GLY A 32 -25.45 -8.15 -11.27
CA GLY A 32 -26.86 -8.43 -11.55
C GLY A 32 -27.79 -7.74 -10.55
N GLU A 33 -29.09 -7.97 -10.70
CA GLU A 33 -30.06 -7.54 -9.71
C GLU A 33 -29.93 -8.38 -8.42
N PRO A 34 -30.07 -7.76 -7.24
CA PRO A 34 -30.00 -8.49 -5.98
C PRO A 34 -31.15 -9.49 -5.87
N PRO A 35 -30.91 -10.72 -5.38
CA PRO A 35 -31.98 -11.69 -5.18
C PRO A 35 -32.99 -11.22 -4.13
N ALA A 36 -34.21 -11.74 -4.18
CA ALA A 36 -35.17 -11.68 -3.08
C ALA A 36 -34.95 -12.89 -2.15
N LEU A 37 -35.08 -12.68 -0.83
CA LEU A 37 -35.06 -13.77 0.15
C LEU A 37 -36.47 -14.30 0.35
N VAL A 38 -36.68 -15.57 0.05
CA VAL A 38 -37.95 -16.28 0.20
C VAL A 38 -37.84 -17.26 1.36
N LEU A 39 -38.67 -17.07 2.39
CA LEU A 39 -38.73 -17.93 3.57
C LEU A 39 -40.03 -18.72 3.55
N GLN A 40 -39.94 -20.05 3.52
CA GLN A 40 -41.10 -20.93 3.58
C GLN A 40 -41.38 -21.33 5.03
N SER A 41 -42.52 -20.88 5.56
CA SER A 41 -43.02 -21.25 6.88
C SER A 41 -44.01 -22.41 6.77
N ALA A 42 -43.88 -23.39 7.66
CA ALA A 42 -44.83 -24.50 7.75
C ALA A 42 -46.25 -24.06 8.13
N ARG A 43 -46.42 -22.89 8.77
CA ARG A 43 -47.70 -22.42 9.30
C ARG A 43 -48.29 -21.24 8.54
N THR A 44 -47.43 -20.35 8.03
CA THR A 44 -47.84 -19.02 7.54
C THR A 44 -47.55 -18.81 6.05
N GLY A 45 -47.17 -19.85 5.32
CA GLY A 45 -46.90 -19.79 3.89
C GLY A 45 -45.54 -19.18 3.54
N GLU A 46 -45.45 -18.63 2.32
CA GLU A 46 -44.23 -18.03 1.77
C GLU A 46 -44.10 -16.56 2.19
N HIS A 47 -42.95 -16.19 2.77
CA HIS A 47 -42.60 -14.82 3.15
C HIS A 47 -41.47 -14.32 2.26
N ARG A 48 -41.75 -13.33 1.42
CA ARG A 48 -40.76 -12.71 0.53
C ARG A 48 -40.24 -11.42 1.13
N ILE A 49 -38.92 -11.34 1.32
CA ILE A 49 -38.20 -10.19 1.87
C ILE A 49 -37.33 -9.61 0.76
N GLU A 50 -37.66 -8.40 0.34
CA GLU A 50 -36.88 -7.66 -0.64
C GLU A 50 -35.57 -7.13 -0.02
N PRO A 51 -34.49 -7.06 -0.81
CA PRO A 51 -33.21 -6.56 -0.32
C PRO A 51 -33.34 -5.07 0.05
N GLY A 52 -32.66 -4.66 1.14
CA GLY A 52 -32.69 -3.26 1.57
C GLY A 52 -32.21 -2.29 0.48
N PRO A 53 -32.62 -1.00 0.49
CA PRO A 53 -32.35 -0.05 -0.58
C PRO A 53 -30.86 0.18 -0.92
N ARG A 54 -29.95 -0.22 -0.01
CA ARG A 54 -28.49 -0.16 -0.23
C ARG A 54 -27.96 -1.26 -1.15
N ALA A 55 -28.72 -2.34 -1.39
CA ALA A 55 -28.28 -3.46 -2.22
C ALA A 55 -28.12 -3.09 -3.70
N ARG A 56 -28.75 -2.01 -4.18
CA ARG A 56 -28.66 -1.60 -5.60
C ARG A 56 -27.29 -1.07 -6.01
N PHE A 57 -26.46 -0.65 -5.04
CA PHE A 57 -25.18 0.01 -5.31
C PHE A 57 -23.97 -0.80 -4.82
N ASN A 58 -24.19 -1.90 -4.12
CA ASN A 58 -23.11 -2.71 -3.56
C ASN A 58 -23.30 -4.18 -3.95
N ARG A 59 -22.22 -4.95 -4.06
CA ARG A 59 -22.25 -6.40 -4.34
C ARG A 59 -22.74 -7.24 -3.15
N THR A 60 -23.37 -6.60 -2.17
CA THR A 60 -23.82 -7.19 -0.92
C THR A 60 -25.25 -6.77 -0.64
N ALA A 61 -26.14 -7.74 -0.41
CA ALA A 61 -27.52 -7.52 0.02
C ALA A 61 -27.67 -7.97 1.47
N ASP A 62 -28.20 -7.09 2.31
CA ASP A 62 -28.56 -7.40 3.69
C ASP A 62 -30.09 -7.57 3.77
N PHE A 63 -30.56 -8.73 4.25
CA PHE A 63 -31.97 -9.03 4.50
C PHE A 63 -32.21 -9.11 6.00
N LEU A 64 -33.13 -8.30 6.52
CA LEU A 64 -33.54 -8.34 7.92
C LEU A 64 -34.70 -9.31 8.09
N VAL A 65 -34.46 -10.44 8.75
CA VAL A 65 -35.47 -11.43 9.11
C VAL A 65 -36.00 -11.12 10.51
N PRO A 66 -37.29 -10.75 10.66
CA PRO A 66 -37.87 -10.40 11.95
C PRO A 66 -37.79 -11.55 12.97
N ALA A 67 -37.65 -11.17 14.25
CA ALA A 67 -37.74 -12.12 15.35
C ALA A 67 -39.13 -12.79 15.38
N GLY A 68 -39.16 -14.10 15.66
CA GLY A 68 -40.40 -14.87 15.77
C GLY A 68 -40.96 -15.42 14.45
N LEU A 69 -40.37 -15.08 13.30
CA LEU A 69 -40.66 -15.78 12.06
C LEU A 69 -40.05 -17.20 12.16
N SER A 70 -40.88 -18.24 12.04
CA SER A 70 -40.40 -19.62 11.94
C SER A 70 -40.45 -20.05 10.48
N TRP A 71 -39.34 -20.54 9.95
CA TRP A 71 -39.24 -21.03 8.58
C TRP A 71 -38.53 -22.37 8.55
N THR A 72 -38.88 -23.20 7.57
CA THR A 72 -38.28 -24.52 7.35
C THR A 72 -37.22 -24.44 6.25
N VAL A 73 -37.43 -23.58 5.25
CA VAL A 73 -36.57 -23.43 4.08
C VAL A 73 -36.36 -21.94 3.78
N ALA A 74 -35.11 -21.54 3.59
CA ALA A 74 -34.76 -20.22 3.08
C ALA A 74 -34.21 -20.37 1.66
N VAL A 75 -34.68 -19.56 0.71
CA VAL A 75 -34.29 -19.61 -0.71
C VAL A 75 -33.98 -18.21 -1.18
N LEU A 76 -32.86 -18.02 -1.86
CA LEU A 76 -32.61 -16.82 -2.66
C LEU A 76 -33.21 -17.03 -4.04
N ALA A 77 -34.03 -16.09 -4.50
CA ALA A 77 -34.67 -16.13 -5.81
C ALA A 77 -34.31 -14.89 -6.63
N TRP A 78 -33.87 -15.09 -7.87
CA TRP A 78 -33.58 -14.03 -8.84
C TRP A 78 -34.74 -13.87 -9.83
N GLU A 79 -34.82 -12.72 -10.50
CA GLU A 79 -35.85 -12.47 -11.51
C GLU A 79 -35.76 -13.41 -12.71
N ASP A 80 -34.57 -13.92 -13.02
CA ASP A 80 -34.34 -14.91 -14.08
C ASP A 80 -34.87 -16.32 -13.74
N GLY A 81 -35.47 -16.48 -12.56
CA GLY A 81 -36.01 -17.75 -12.06
C GLY A 81 -34.99 -18.64 -11.36
N ALA A 82 -33.70 -18.24 -11.31
CA ALA A 82 -32.70 -18.97 -10.54
C ALA A 82 -33.08 -18.99 -9.06
N ARG A 83 -32.84 -20.12 -8.40
CA ARG A 83 -33.14 -20.32 -6.98
C ARG A 83 -32.00 -21.06 -6.29
N VAL A 84 -31.61 -20.60 -5.10
CA VAL A 84 -30.59 -21.25 -4.28
C VAL A 84 -31.12 -21.45 -2.87
N THR A 85 -31.23 -22.71 -2.44
CA THR A 85 -31.64 -23.05 -1.08
C THR A 85 -30.49 -22.79 -0.11
N LEU A 86 -30.76 -21.99 0.91
CA LEU A 86 -29.84 -21.66 1.97
C LEU A 86 -29.97 -22.67 3.12
N PRO A 87 -28.85 -23.04 3.77
CA PRO A 87 -28.92 -23.76 5.04
C PRO A 87 -29.59 -22.89 6.08
N GLY A 88 -30.42 -23.52 6.93
CA GLY A 88 -31.11 -22.86 8.04
C GLY A 88 -30.13 -22.13 8.97
N PRO A 89 -30.58 -21.06 9.66
CA PRO A 89 -29.77 -20.41 10.66
C PRO A 89 -29.37 -21.43 11.74
N PRO A 90 -28.15 -21.37 12.28
CA PRO A 90 -27.77 -22.22 13.41
C PRO A 90 -28.69 -21.94 14.59
N ASP A 91 -29.21 -22.98 15.23
CA ASP A 91 -30.14 -22.88 16.35
C ASP A 91 -29.53 -22.05 17.50
N GLY A 92 -30.02 -20.83 17.67
CA GLY A 92 -29.97 -20.03 18.91
C GLY A 92 -28.60 -19.64 19.48
N ARG A 93 -27.48 -19.98 18.83
CA ARG A 93 -26.13 -19.61 19.31
C ARG A 93 -25.47 -18.62 18.36
N ALA A 94 -24.84 -17.60 18.95
CA ALA A 94 -24.23 -16.44 18.28
C ALA A 94 -22.96 -16.79 17.49
N GLU A 95 -23.01 -17.83 16.65
CA GLU A 95 -21.94 -18.17 15.73
C GLU A 95 -22.20 -17.54 14.37
N VAL A 96 -21.30 -16.64 13.98
CA VAL A 96 -21.21 -16.11 12.63
C VAL A 96 -20.65 -17.21 11.73
N LYS A 97 -21.50 -17.82 10.89
CA LYS A 97 -21.06 -18.81 9.91
C LYS A 97 -21.04 -18.20 8.52
N VAL A 98 -19.85 -18.13 7.93
CA VAL A 98 -19.66 -17.79 6.51
C VAL A 98 -19.74 -19.08 5.72
N ILE A 99 -20.64 -19.13 4.74
CA ILE A 99 -20.86 -20.30 3.89
C ILE A 99 -20.51 -19.92 2.46
N ASP A 100 -19.43 -20.52 1.94
CA ASP A 100 -19.04 -20.41 0.55
C ASP A 100 -19.89 -21.36 -0.30
N LEU A 101 -20.80 -20.79 -1.09
CA LEU A 101 -21.70 -21.54 -1.97
C LEU A 101 -21.07 -21.88 -3.33
N ALA A 102 -19.96 -21.24 -3.71
CA ALA A 102 -19.27 -21.53 -4.97
C ALA A 102 -18.60 -22.92 -4.95
N SER A 103 -18.28 -23.43 -3.76
CA SER A 103 -17.62 -24.72 -3.55
C SER A 103 -18.50 -25.98 -3.75
N ARG A 104 -19.83 -25.84 -3.93
CA ARG A 104 -20.78 -26.97 -4.03
C ARG A 104 -21.27 -27.26 -5.46
N ARG A 105 -20.38 -27.16 -6.45
CA ARG A 105 -20.69 -27.67 -7.80
C ARG A 105 -20.56 -29.20 -7.80
N PRO A 106 -21.56 -29.98 -8.26
CA PRO A 106 -21.39 -31.43 -8.40
C PRO A 106 -20.23 -31.69 -9.36
N ALA A 107 -19.23 -32.46 -8.90
CA ALA A 107 -18.09 -32.83 -9.71
C ALA A 107 -18.56 -33.61 -10.94
N VAL A 108 -18.23 -33.09 -12.13
CA VAL A 108 -18.41 -33.80 -13.39
C VAL A 108 -17.50 -35.04 -13.34
N ALA A 109 -18.09 -36.23 -13.48
CA ALA A 109 -17.37 -37.48 -13.45
C ALA A 109 -16.26 -37.49 -14.54
N PRO A 110 -15.01 -37.84 -14.20
CA PRO A 110 -13.94 -37.88 -15.19
C PRO A 110 -14.19 -39.01 -16.19
N PRO A 111 -13.90 -38.81 -17.50
CA PRO A 111 -13.95 -39.89 -18.47
C PRO A 111 -12.88 -40.96 -18.15
N PRO A 112 -13.15 -42.24 -18.47
CA PRO A 112 -12.23 -43.35 -18.20
C PRO A 112 -10.91 -43.12 -18.95
N ARG A 113 -9.80 -43.22 -18.22
CA ARG A 113 -8.44 -43.18 -18.80
C ARG A 113 -8.08 -44.57 -19.29
N ASP A 114 -7.94 -44.72 -20.60
CA ASP A 114 -7.22 -45.84 -21.20
C ASP A 114 -5.72 -45.71 -20.87
N GLN A 115 -5.19 -46.70 -20.14
CA GLN A 115 -3.76 -46.88 -19.91
C GLN A 115 -3.18 -47.71 -21.07
N PRO A 116 -2.22 -47.20 -21.85
CA PRO A 116 -1.36 -48.08 -22.65
C PRO A 116 -0.30 -48.74 -21.75
N ALA A 117 -0.18 -50.05 -21.91
CA ALA A 117 0.78 -50.91 -21.24
C ALA A 117 2.23 -50.45 -21.47
N GLY A 118 3.04 -50.51 -20.40
CA GLY A 118 4.47 -50.19 -20.46
C GLY A 118 5.27 -51.25 -21.22
N PRO A 119 6.41 -50.88 -21.84
CA PRO A 119 7.29 -51.83 -22.51
C PRO A 119 8.16 -52.62 -21.52
N GLU A 120 8.29 -53.93 -21.78
CA GLU A 120 9.19 -54.86 -21.13
C GLU A 120 10.68 -54.44 -21.22
N PRO A 121 11.51 -54.78 -20.22
CA PRO A 121 12.95 -54.59 -20.27
C PRO A 121 13.64 -55.74 -21.03
N LEU A 122 14.43 -55.39 -22.06
CA LEU A 122 15.31 -56.32 -22.77
C LEU A 122 16.56 -56.68 -21.93
N PRO A 123 17.01 -57.94 -21.95
CA PRO A 123 18.25 -58.37 -21.31
C PRO A 123 19.45 -58.28 -22.27
N TRP A 124 20.52 -57.59 -21.86
CA TRP A 124 21.83 -57.71 -22.53
C TRP A 124 22.95 -57.80 -21.50
N THR A 125 23.56 -58.97 -21.38
CA THR A 125 24.97 -59.15 -20.99
C THR A 125 25.43 -60.54 -21.45
N ALA A 126 26.13 -60.62 -22.57
CA ALA A 126 27.23 -61.56 -22.80
C ALA A 126 28.05 -61.12 -24.03
N PRO A 127 29.40 -61.20 -23.98
CA PRO A 127 30.30 -60.81 -25.07
C PRO A 127 30.50 -61.94 -26.09
N PRO A 128 30.85 -61.65 -27.36
CA PRO A 128 31.21 -62.67 -28.34
C PRO A 128 32.71 -63.02 -28.23
N THR A 129 33.01 -64.32 -28.25
CA THR A 129 34.34 -64.86 -28.57
C THR A 129 34.45 -65.12 -30.07
N ASP A 130 35.61 -64.77 -30.61
CA ASP A 130 36.06 -64.94 -31.99
C ASP A 130 36.00 -66.39 -32.49
N GLU A 131 35.83 -66.58 -33.80
CA GLU A 131 36.78 -67.33 -34.64
C GLU A 131 36.68 -66.92 -36.12
N PRO A 132 37.80 -66.97 -36.87
CA PRO A 132 37.92 -66.45 -38.23
C PRO A 132 37.60 -67.52 -39.28
N THR A 133 37.06 -67.12 -40.43
CA THR A 133 37.05 -68.01 -41.60
C THR A 133 37.38 -67.24 -42.86
N ASP A 134 38.47 -67.66 -43.49
CA ASP A 134 38.90 -67.32 -44.84
C ASP A 134 37.77 -67.49 -45.85
N ALA A 135 37.51 -66.44 -46.62
CA ALA A 135 36.94 -66.53 -47.95
C ALA A 135 37.41 -65.34 -48.79
N ALA A 136 38.57 -65.50 -49.41
CA ALA A 136 38.93 -64.74 -50.59
C ALA A 136 38.02 -65.15 -51.78
N ALA A 137 37.72 -64.18 -52.64
CA ALA A 137 37.07 -64.27 -53.96
C ALA A 137 35.57 -63.93 -54.04
N ALA A 138 35.26 -62.63 -54.14
CA ALA A 138 34.27 -62.07 -55.06
C ALA A 138 34.33 -60.53 -54.99
N VAL A 139 35.28 -59.92 -55.70
CA VAL A 139 35.24 -58.48 -55.99
C VAL A 139 34.35 -58.31 -57.21
N ASP A 140 33.07 -57.98 -57.00
CA ASP A 140 32.20 -57.55 -58.09
C ASP A 140 31.15 -56.52 -57.59
N GLY A 141 31.30 -55.28 -58.07
CA GLY A 141 30.23 -54.30 -58.28
C GLY A 141 29.56 -53.59 -57.09
N PHE A 142 29.55 -54.15 -55.88
CA PHE A 142 28.71 -53.63 -54.78
C PHE A 142 29.42 -52.71 -53.76
N GLU A 143 30.76 -52.62 -53.77
CA GLU A 143 31.50 -51.83 -52.77
C GLU A 143 31.43 -50.30 -52.97
N VAL A 144 31.18 -49.82 -54.19
CA VAL A 144 31.15 -48.37 -54.47
C VAL A 144 29.92 -47.69 -53.86
N SER A 145 28.79 -48.41 -53.76
CA SER A 145 27.57 -47.87 -53.15
C SER A 145 27.71 -47.71 -51.64
N GLY A 146 28.33 -48.68 -50.96
CA GLY A 146 28.60 -48.60 -49.53
C GLY A 146 29.61 -47.50 -49.17
N ALA A 147 30.63 -47.30 -50.01
CA ALA A 147 31.59 -46.21 -49.82
C ALA A 147 30.95 -44.82 -49.98
N ALA A 148 30.01 -44.64 -50.91
CA ALA A 148 29.30 -43.37 -51.09
C ALA A 148 28.37 -43.04 -49.90
N GLU A 149 27.69 -44.05 -49.35
CA GLU A 149 26.82 -43.89 -48.19
C GLU A 149 27.63 -43.57 -46.91
N ALA A 150 28.78 -44.23 -46.72
CA ALA A 150 29.71 -43.94 -45.63
C ALA A 150 30.25 -42.50 -45.71
N ILE A 151 30.58 -42.00 -46.90
CA ILE A 151 31.02 -40.61 -47.10
C ILE A 151 29.87 -39.62 -46.82
N SER A 152 28.64 -39.95 -47.19
CA SER A 152 27.46 -39.11 -46.89
C SER A 152 27.22 -39.02 -45.39
N HIS A 153 27.26 -40.15 -44.67
CA HIS A 153 27.11 -40.20 -43.21
C HIS A 153 28.25 -39.47 -42.49
N ALA A 154 29.49 -39.60 -42.96
CA ALA A 154 30.63 -38.84 -42.44
C ALA A 154 30.43 -37.32 -42.60
N ARG A 155 29.89 -36.86 -43.73
CA ARG A 155 29.58 -35.44 -43.94
C ARG A 155 28.42 -34.94 -43.10
N GLU A 156 27.42 -35.78 -42.85
CA GLU A 156 26.29 -35.41 -41.99
C GLU A 156 26.71 -35.29 -40.53
N THR A 157 27.54 -36.21 -40.04
CA THR A 157 28.15 -36.12 -38.70
C THR A 157 29.09 -34.92 -38.56
N GLU A 158 29.85 -34.57 -39.59
CA GLU A 158 30.66 -33.34 -39.63
C GLU A 158 29.79 -32.07 -39.57
N ARG A 159 28.66 -32.03 -40.28
CA ARG A 159 27.70 -30.91 -40.18
C ARG A 159 27.07 -30.82 -38.80
N ALA A 160 26.61 -31.95 -38.25
CA ALA A 160 26.00 -31.99 -36.92
C ALA A 160 26.98 -31.54 -35.82
N THR A 161 28.24 -31.95 -35.91
CA THR A 161 29.29 -31.48 -34.99
C THR A 161 29.62 -29.99 -35.21
N GLY A 162 29.65 -29.52 -36.46
CA GLY A 162 29.78 -28.10 -36.77
C GLY A 162 28.66 -27.24 -36.19
N GLU A 163 27.40 -27.68 -36.31
CA GLU A 163 26.24 -26.99 -35.73
C GLU A 163 26.28 -27.00 -34.20
N ALA A 164 26.68 -28.11 -33.57
CA ALA A 164 26.85 -28.18 -32.12
C ALA A 164 27.92 -27.19 -31.62
N VAL A 165 29.06 -27.09 -32.31
CA VAL A 165 30.12 -26.13 -31.97
C VAL A 165 29.63 -24.68 -32.15
N GLN A 166 28.91 -24.38 -33.24
CA GLN A 166 28.34 -23.05 -33.44
C GLN A 166 27.32 -22.68 -32.35
N SER A 167 26.50 -23.63 -31.92
CA SER A 167 25.55 -23.44 -30.81
C SER A 167 26.26 -23.13 -29.50
N ILE A 168 27.34 -23.86 -29.17
CA ILE A 168 28.16 -23.60 -27.97
C ILE A 168 28.81 -22.21 -28.04
N LEU A 169 29.36 -21.82 -29.19
CA LEU A 169 29.95 -20.49 -29.38
C LEU A 169 28.90 -19.37 -29.29
N ALA A 170 27.69 -19.60 -29.78
CA ALA A 170 26.58 -18.65 -29.65
C ALA A 170 26.18 -18.48 -28.16
N GLY A 171 26.12 -19.57 -27.40
CA GLY A 171 25.92 -19.54 -25.95
C GLY A 171 27.01 -18.75 -25.22
N ALA A 172 28.29 -19.05 -25.47
CA ALA A 172 29.41 -18.34 -24.86
C ALA A 172 29.42 -16.84 -25.20
N ARG A 173 29.00 -16.47 -26.42
CA ARG A 173 28.86 -15.06 -26.82
C ARG A 173 27.71 -14.36 -26.09
N ALA A 174 26.59 -15.04 -25.89
CA ALA A 174 25.47 -14.51 -25.11
C ALA A 174 25.87 -14.29 -23.64
N ASP A 175 26.60 -15.23 -23.04
CA ASP A 175 27.11 -15.09 -21.67
C ASP A 175 28.08 -13.91 -21.53
N LEU A 176 29.00 -13.74 -22.48
CA LEU A 176 29.92 -12.58 -22.49
C LEU A 176 29.16 -11.26 -22.66
N GLN A 177 28.08 -11.23 -23.45
CA GLN A 177 27.23 -10.05 -23.59
C GLN A 177 26.46 -9.74 -22.30
N ALA A 178 25.94 -10.76 -21.62
CA ALA A 178 25.28 -10.61 -20.32
C ALA A 178 26.26 -10.07 -19.26
N GLU A 179 27.49 -10.57 -19.22
CA GLU A 179 28.52 -10.09 -18.30
C GLU A 179 28.92 -8.63 -18.58
N ARG A 180 29.01 -8.23 -19.85
CA ARG A 180 29.26 -6.83 -20.24
C ARG A 180 28.10 -5.92 -19.85
N ALA A 181 26.85 -6.36 -20.02
CA ALA A 181 25.67 -5.62 -19.61
C ALA A 181 25.62 -5.45 -18.08
N ALA A 182 25.97 -6.49 -17.31
CA ALA A 182 26.09 -6.41 -15.86
C ALA A 182 27.15 -5.38 -15.42
N ARG A 183 28.36 -5.43 -16.00
CA ARG A 183 29.42 -4.44 -15.70
C ARG A 183 29.03 -3.01 -16.09
N ALA A 184 28.26 -2.83 -17.17
CA ALA A 184 27.76 -1.51 -17.56
C ALA A 184 26.73 -0.98 -16.55
N SER A 185 25.84 -1.86 -16.05
CA SER A 185 24.91 -1.54 -14.98
C SER A 185 25.64 -1.14 -13.70
N ASP A 186 26.66 -1.88 -13.29
CA ASP A 186 27.45 -1.56 -12.08
C ASP A 186 28.11 -0.18 -12.15
N ARG A 187 28.65 0.19 -13.32
CA ARG A 187 29.19 1.54 -13.53
C ARG A 187 28.12 2.62 -13.42
N SER A 188 26.92 2.37 -13.94
CA SER A 188 25.81 3.32 -13.85
C SER A 188 25.35 3.53 -12.40
N VAL A 189 25.37 2.48 -11.58
CA VAL A 189 25.08 2.55 -10.14
C VAL A 189 26.13 3.40 -9.43
N LEU A 190 27.42 3.15 -9.67
CA LEU A 190 28.49 3.96 -9.07
C LEU A 190 28.40 5.45 -9.45
N THR A 191 28.04 5.78 -10.69
CA THR A 191 27.82 7.18 -11.10
C THR A 191 26.59 7.80 -10.45
N ALA A 192 25.53 7.03 -10.20
CA ALA A 192 24.34 7.53 -9.50
C ALA A 192 24.63 7.75 -8.01
N GLU A 193 25.43 6.88 -7.39
CA GLU A 193 25.87 7.05 -6.00
C GLU A 193 26.73 8.31 -5.81
N SER A 194 27.64 8.61 -6.75
CA SER A 194 28.42 9.85 -6.68
C SER A 194 27.55 11.09 -6.83
N GLN A 195 26.58 11.08 -7.75
CA GLN A 195 25.62 12.19 -7.91
C GLN A 195 24.75 12.38 -6.65
N LEU A 196 24.34 11.30 -5.98
CA LEU A 196 23.61 11.38 -4.72
C LEU A 196 24.48 11.94 -3.58
N ALA A 197 25.77 11.62 -3.56
CA ALA A 197 26.71 12.21 -2.60
C ALA A 197 26.86 13.72 -2.80
N ASP A 198 26.98 14.17 -4.06
CA ASP A 198 27.07 15.60 -4.40
C ASP A 198 25.80 16.36 -4.01
N LEU A 199 24.61 15.81 -4.32
CA LEU A 199 23.33 16.41 -3.93
C LEU A 199 23.13 16.46 -2.42
N ARG A 200 23.62 15.46 -1.67
CA ARG A 200 23.60 15.50 -0.19
C ARG A 200 24.51 16.60 0.34
N ALA A 201 25.70 16.76 -0.24
CA ALA A 201 26.62 17.84 0.15
C ALA A 201 26.02 19.23 -0.14
N GLU A 202 25.33 19.39 -1.27
CA GLU A 202 24.62 20.64 -1.61
C GLU A 202 23.46 20.91 -0.65
N LEU A 203 22.68 19.90 -0.29
CA LEU A 203 21.57 20.03 0.66
C LEU A 203 22.05 20.41 2.05
N GLU A 204 23.17 19.84 2.52
CA GLU A 204 23.78 20.23 3.80
C GLU A 204 24.31 21.67 3.78
N ARG A 205 24.88 22.14 2.66
CA ARG A 205 25.23 23.57 2.50
C ARG A 205 24.00 24.47 2.59
N ALA A 206 22.92 24.12 1.89
CA ALA A 206 21.66 24.89 1.95
C ALA A 206 21.05 24.90 3.35
N ARG A 207 21.14 23.79 4.10
CA ARG A 207 20.70 23.74 5.51
C ARG A 207 21.55 24.62 6.43
N ALA A 208 22.86 24.66 6.22
CA ALA A 208 23.75 25.56 6.95
C ALA A 208 23.40 27.03 6.68
N GLU A 209 23.19 27.39 5.41
CA GLU A 209 22.78 28.75 5.00
C GLU A 209 21.43 29.16 5.61
N ILE A 210 20.43 28.28 5.59
CA ILE A 210 19.12 28.56 6.24
C ILE A 210 19.27 28.77 7.75
N THR A 211 20.16 28.02 8.40
CA THR A 211 20.41 28.14 9.84
C THR A 211 21.10 29.47 10.16
N GLU A 212 22.06 29.87 9.33
CA GLU A 212 22.72 31.18 9.41
C GLU A 212 21.72 32.33 9.23
N LEU A 213 20.90 32.29 8.18
CA LEU A 213 19.86 33.29 7.93
C LEU A 213 18.85 33.39 9.08
N ARG A 214 18.46 32.26 9.68
CA ARG A 214 17.58 32.27 10.88
C ARG A 214 18.25 32.93 12.08
N SER A 215 19.54 32.66 12.30
CA SER A 215 20.29 33.30 13.39
C SER A 215 20.42 34.81 13.18
N ALA A 216 20.71 35.25 11.95
CA ALA A 216 20.77 36.66 11.58
C ALA A 216 19.41 37.36 11.82
N LEU A 217 18.30 36.75 11.38
CA LEU A 217 16.97 37.30 11.57
C LEU A 217 16.57 37.38 13.05
N GLU A 218 16.98 36.41 13.87
CA GLU A 218 16.74 36.47 15.32
C GLU A 218 17.58 37.58 15.99
N THR A 219 18.84 37.77 15.58
CA THR A 219 19.65 38.91 16.06
C THR A 219 19.04 40.26 15.67
N GLU A 220 18.47 40.37 14.48
CA GLU A 220 17.77 41.58 14.02
C GLU A 220 16.49 41.83 14.84
N ARG A 221 15.71 40.78 15.15
CA ARG A 221 14.53 40.90 16.02
C ARG A 221 14.88 41.34 17.44
N ILE A 222 15.96 40.81 18.01
CA ILE A 222 16.46 41.24 19.33
C ILE A 222 16.91 42.71 19.28
N ALA A 223 17.66 43.11 18.24
CA ALA A 223 18.08 44.49 18.07
C ALA A 223 16.88 45.45 17.91
N ARG A 224 15.86 45.05 17.15
CA ARG A 224 14.63 45.82 16.96
C ARG A 224 13.84 45.99 18.24
N THR A 225 13.62 44.89 19.00
CA THR A 225 12.91 44.97 20.29
C THR A 225 13.67 45.80 21.33
N ALA A 226 15.00 45.78 21.31
CA ALA A 226 15.83 46.67 22.13
C ALA A 226 15.67 48.15 21.73
N ALA A 227 15.67 48.45 20.43
CA ALA A 227 15.45 49.80 19.92
C ALA A 227 14.04 50.33 20.23
N GLU A 228 13.01 49.50 20.08
CA GLU A 228 11.62 49.85 20.45
C GLU A 228 11.48 50.10 21.96
N SER A 229 12.18 49.32 22.79
CA SER A 229 12.21 49.53 24.25
C SER A 229 12.90 50.83 24.65
N ALA A 230 13.95 51.23 23.92
CA ALA A 230 14.65 52.50 24.15
C ALA A 230 13.77 53.71 23.80
N LEU A 231 12.94 53.62 22.76
CA LEU A 231 12.01 54.67 22.34
C LEU A 231 10.80 54.84 23.28
N GLY A 232 10.45 53.81 24.07
CA GLY A 232 9.33 53.84 25.01
C GLY A 232 9.58 54.63 26.30
N SER A 233 10.82 55.03 26.59
CA SER A 233 11.12 55.95 27.71
C SER A 233 10.85 57.41 27.29
N PRO A 234 10.20 58.22 28.13
CA PRO A 234 9.95 59.63 27.82
C PRO A 234 11.27 60.38 27.69
N VAL A 235 11.67 60.66 26.45
CA VAL A 235 12.90 61.39 26.13
C VAL A 235 12.67 62.88 26.39
N PRO A 236 13.49 63.54 27.23
CA PRO A 236 13.38 64.98 27.43
C PRO A 236 13.70 65.73 26.12
N PRO A 237 12.99 66.82 25.79
CA PRO A 237 12.99 67.44 24.47
C PRO A 237 14.35 67.99 23.97
N GLY A 238 15.38 68.08 24.81
CA GLY A 238 16.75 68.42 24.39
C GLY A 238 17.61 67.24 23.93
N ALA A 239 17.26 66.01 24.32
CA ALA A 239 18.09 64.83 24.10
C ALA A 239 17.95 64.23 22.69
N LEU A 240 16.87 64.53 21.96
CA LEU A 240 16.63 63.95 20.62
C LEU A 240 17.67 64.37 19.57
N THR A 241 18.15 65.61 19.61
CA THR A 241 19.17 66.12 18.69
C THR A 241 20.55 65.49 18.93
N GLU A 242 20.87 65.24 20.20
CA GLU A 242 22.12 64.61 20.60
C GLU A 242 22.10 63.10 20.29
N LEU A 243 20.95 62.45 20.53
CA LEU A 243 20.74 61.03 20.20
C LEU A 243 20.72 60.80 18.68
N ALA A 244 20.14 61.71 17.90
CA ALA A 244 20.20 61.65 16.43
C ALA A 244 21.63 61.83 15.90
N SER A 245 22.42 62.74 16.51
CA SER A 245 23.84 62.93 16.13
C SER A 245 24.70 61.72 16.52
N GLN A 246 24.45 61.12 17.69
CA GLN A 246 25.13 59.90 18.13
C GLN A 246 24.76 58.69 17.27
N GLN A 247 23.49 58.55 16.87
CA GLN A 247 23.07 57.48 15.94
C GLN A 247 23.69 57.66 14.55
N ALA A 248 23.77 58.89 14.03
CA ALA A 248 24.43 59.16 12.75
C ALA A 248 25.94 58.86 12.81
N ALA A 249 26.61 59.23 13.90
CA ALA A 249 28.03 58.92 14.11
C ALA A 249 28.27 57.42 14.29
N HIS A 250 27.39 56.72 15.00
CA HIS A 250 27.52 55.27 15.20
C HIS A 250 27.24 54.49 13.92
N ALA A 251 26.23 54.88 13.14
CA ALA A 251 25.95 54.30 11.83
C ALA A 251 27.11 54.52 10.84
N ALA A 252 27.74 55.70 10.86
CA ALA A 252 28.94 55.97 10.07
C ALA A 252 30.16 55.14 10.50
N ALA A 253 30.28 54.80 11.79
CA ALA A 253 31.38 54.02 12.33
C ALA A 253 31.20 52.49 12.21
N THR A 254 29.96 52.00 12.16
CA THR A 254 29.63 50.56 12.09
C THR A 254 29.28 50.07 10.69
N ALA A 255 29.04 50.96 9.74
CA ALA A 255 28.91 50.58 8.35
C ALA A 255 30.24 49.96 7.88
N PRO A 256 30.29 48.66 7.53
CA PRO A 256 31.47 48.11 6.90
C PRO A 256 31.72 48.90 5.62
N ALA A 257 32.97 49.30 5.37
CA ALA A 257 33.37 49.94 4.13
C ALA A 257 33.04 48.99 2.97
N ARG A 258 31.83 49.11 2.42
CA ARG A 258 31.41 48.30 1.27
C ARG A 258 32.33 48.67 0.12
N PRO A 259 32.98 47.69 -0.52
CA PRO A 259 33.76 47.98 -1.72
C PRO A 259 32.85 48.65 -2.75
N THR A 260 33.31 49.75 -3.33
CA THR A 260 32.54 50.56 -4.30
C THR A 260 31.99 49.71 -5.45
N GLU A 261 32.67 48.62 -5.80
CA GLU A 261 32.20 47.64 -6.80
C GLU A 261 30.88 46.96 -6.44
N GLU A 262 30.60 46.73 -5.14
CA GLU A 262 29.35 46.08 -4.71
C GLU A 262 28.17 47.06 -4.75
N ALA A 263 28.43 48.35 -4.49
CA ALA A 263 27.45 49.40 -4.68
C ALA A 263 27.11 49.57 -6.17
N ASP A 264 28.11 49.55 -7.06
CA ASP A 264 27.91 49.64 -8.50
C ASP A 264 27.14 48.41 -9.05
N ARG A 265 27.42 47.20 -8.51
CA ARG A 265 26.66 45.99 -8.87
C ARG A 265 25.20 46.05 -8.40
N LEU A 266 24.93 46.60 -7.22
CA LEU A 266 23.55 46.78 -6.73
C LEU A 266 22.78 47.82 -7.54
N VAL A 267 23.43 48.92 -7.93
CA VAL A 267 22.84 49.92 -8.84
C VAL A 267 22.52 49.29 -10.20
N ALA A 268 23.47 48.54 -10.78
CA ALA A 268 23.25 47.84 -12.03
C ALA A 268 22.12 46.79 -11.95
N ALA A 269 22.03 46.05 -10.84
CA ALA A 269 20.97 45.07 -10.61
C ALA A 269 19.59 45.74 -10.46
N LEU A 270 19.51 46.89 -9.78
CA LEU A 270 18.29 47.68 -9.65
C LEU A 270 17.85 48.29 -10.98
N GLU A 271 18.78 48.79 -11.80
CA GLU A 271 18.48 49.29 -13.15
C GLU A 271 18.02 48.16 -14.09
N ALA A 272 18.61 46.97 -14.00
CA ALA A 272 18.18 45.79 -14.74
C ALA A 272 16.76 45.36 -14.33
N ALA A 273 16.46 45.34 -13.02
CA ALA A 273 15.13 45.03 -12.51
C ALA A 273 14.10 46.09 -12.93
N ALA A 274 14.44 47.38 -12.86
CA ALA A 274 13.59 48.47 -13.30
C ALA A 274 13.31 48.42 -14.82
N SER A 275 14.32 48.05 -15.62
CA SER A 275 14.17 47.85 -17.07
C SER A 275 13.29 46.65 -17.40
N SER A 276 13.43 45.54 -16.67
CA SER A 276 12.54 44.38 -16.80
C SER A 276 11.09 44.73 -16.45
N LEU A 277 10.87 45.52 -15.40
CA LEU A 277 9.53 45.99 -15.02
C LEU A 277 8.91 46.90 -16.09
N ARG A 278 9.68 47.83 -16.68
CA ARG A 278 9.19 48.66 -17.80
C ARG A 278 8.85 47.84 -19.04
N ALA A 279 9.62 46.78 -19.33
CA ALA A 279 9.34 45.88 -20.46
C ALA A 279 8.07 45.03 -20.26
N THR A 280 7.62 44.85 -19.02
CA THR A 280 6.44 44.03 -18.68
C THR A 280 5.16 44.85 -18.63
N ILE A 281 5.24 46.19 -18.64
CA ILE A 281 4.08 47.07 -18.69
C ILE A 281 3.72 47.32 -20.16
N PRO A 282 2.60 46.76 -20.68
CA PRO A 282 2.17 47.06 -22.04
C PRO A 282 1.86 48.56 -22.16
N ALA A 283 2.38 49.17 -23.23
CA ALA A 283 2.11 50.57 -23.55
C ALA A 283 0.59 50.81 -23.68
N PRO A 284 0.05 51.95 -23.20
CA PRO A 284 -1.37 52.25 -23.28
C PRO A 284 -1.74 52.55 -24.74
N ALA A 285 -2.19 51.53 -25.47
CA ALA A 285 -2.91 51.70 -26.73
C ALA A 285 -4.43 51.56 -26.43
N ASP A 286 -5.13 52.66 -26.66
CA ASP A 286 -6.58 52.81 -26.86
C ASP A 286 -7.52 51.81 -26.17
N VAL A 287 -7.95 52.20 -24.97
CA VAL A 287 -9.16 51.68 -24.33
C VAL A 287 -10.38 52.16 -25.12
N THR A 288 -10.84 51.37 -26.08
CA THR A 288 -12.25 51.33 -26.44
C THR A 288 -12.76 49.90 -26.55
N ALA A 289 -13.90 49.65 -25.88
CA ALA A 289 -14.70 48.43 -25.83
C ALA A 289 -14.22 47.29 -24.90
N SER A 290 -14.85 47.24 -23.71
CA SER A 290 -14.80 46.14 -22.76
C SER A 290 -15.33 44.81 -23.35
N PRO A 291 -14.63 43.68 -23.15
CA PRO A 291 -15.06 42.35 -23.62
C PRO A 291 -16.34 41.84 -22.92
N VAL A 292 -16.74 42.45 -21.80
CA VAL A 292 -17.96 42.08 -21.07
C VAL A 292 -19.22 42.52 -21.82
N SER A 293 -19.15 43.59 -22.62
CA SER A 293 -20.29 44.06 -23.43
C SER A 293 -20.57 43.17 -24.65
N ARG A 294 -19.57 42.44 -25.17
CA ARG A 294 -19.76 41.52 -26.31
C ARG A 294 -20.40 40.19 -25.89
N LEU A 295 -20.15 39.75 -24.66
CA LEU A 295 -20.74 38.50 -24.13
C LEU A 295 -22.23 38.67 -23.77
N ILE A 296 -22.66 39.88 -23.40
CA ILE A 296 -24.06 40.19 -23.13
C ILE A 296 -24.85 40.43 -24.43
N ALA A 297 -24.22 40.97 -25.48
CA ALA A 297 -24.86 41.15 -26.79
C ALA A 297 -25.04 39.82 -27.57
N ALA A 298 -24.13 38.84 -27.41
CA ALA A 298 -24.24 37.55 -28.08
C ALA A 298 -25.33 36.63 -27.49
N ALA A 299 -25.76 36.85 -26.24
CA ALA A 299 -26.82 36.09 -25.59
C ALA A 299 -28.24 36.60 -25.90
N ALA A 300 -28.39 37.77 -26.54
CA ALA A 300 -29.69 38.40 -26.78
C ALA A 300 -30.26 38.19 -28.19
N SER A 301 -29.57 37.47 -29.10
CA SER A 301 -30.01 37.29 -30.50
C SER A 301 -30.47 35.87 -30.86
N ALA A 302 -30.74 35.00 -29.89
CA ALA A 302 -31.17 33.63 -30.16
C ALA A 302 -32.45 33.25 -29.40
N THR A 303 -33.60 33.83 -29.76
CA THR A 303 -34.91 33.18 -29.57
C THR A 303 -35.94 33.79 -30.54
N ILE A 304 -36.80 32.93 -31.10
CA ILE A 304 -37.96 33.17 -31.97
C ILE A 304 -37.67 33.03 -33.48
N ALA A 305 -37.75 31.80 -33.98
CA ALA A 305 -38.75 31.37 -34.99
C ALA A 305 -38.40 29.99 -35.59
N ASN A 306 -39.29 29.03 -35.41
CA ASN A 306 -39.52 27.85 -36.25
C ASN A 306 -40.99 27.98 -36.73
N PRO A 307 -41.48 27.37 -37.82
CA PRO A 307 -40.85 26.41 -38.74
C PRO A 307 -41.03 26.76 -40.23
N THR A 308 -40.40 26.00 -41.14
CA THR A 308 -40.99 25.42 -42.38
C THR A 308 -39.90 24.70 -43.19
N GLN A 309 -40.10 23.39 -43.43
CA GLN A 309 -39.47 22.55 -44.48
C GLN A 309 -39.65 23.21 -45.88
N PRO A 310 -38.85 22.93 -46.94
CA PRO A 310 -38.51 21.56 -47.37
C PRO A 310 -37.15 21.38 -48.11
N ALA A 311 -36.96 20.13 -48.56
CA ALA A 311 -36.24 19.69 -49.76
C ALA A 311 -34.74 19.32 -49.66
N THR A 312 -34.50 18.08 -50.09
CA THR A 312 -33.23 17.41 -50.41
C THR A 312 -32.54 18.05 -51.64
N PRO A 313 -31.26 17.72 -51.93
CA PRO A 313 -31.00 16.54 -52.75
C PRO A 313 -29.75 15.71 -52.40
N ASN A 314 -29.86 14.45 -52.82
CA ASN A 314 -28.86 13.41 -53.06
C ASN A 314 -27.43 13.87 -53.40
N THR A 315 -26.43 13.09 -52.97
CA THR A 315 -25.50 12.49 -53.94
C THR A 315 -24.93 11.17 -53.41
N ASP A 316 -24.91 10.22 -54.33
CA ASP A 316 -24.49 8.82 -54.23
C ASP A 316 -23.01 8.61 -53.90
N SER A 317 -22.71 7.46 -53.30
CA SER A 317 -21.65 6.56 -53.79
C SER A 317 -21.82 5.16 -53.18
N ALA A 318 -22.16 4.23 -54.07
CA ALA A 318 -22.30 2.81 -53.83
C ALA A 318 -21.11 2.04 -54.41
N THR A 319 -20.73 0.93 -53.77
CA THR A 319 -20.35 -0.39 -54.32
C THR A 319 -19.80 -1.21 -53.14
N THR A 320 -20.00 -2.51 -52.90
CA THR A 320 -20.82 -3.62 -53.41
C THR A 320 -20.31 -4.85 -52.64
N ASN A 321 -21.18 -5.71 -52.09
CA ASN A 321 -20.99 -7.16 -52.21
C ASN A 321 -22.30 -7.92 -51.91
N ALA A 322 -22.68 -8.77 -52.86
CA ALA A 322 -23.87 -9.62 -52.91
C ALA A 322 -23.68 -10.86 -52.02
N GLY A 323 -24.67 -11.31 -51.21
CA GLY A 323 -25.79 -12.21 -51.57
C GLY A 323 -25.56 -13.61 -50.94
N PRO A 324 -26.54 -14.54 -50.79
CA PRO A 324 -27.97 -14.52 -51.14
C PRO A 324 -28.93 -14.96 -49.97
N PRO A 325 -30.27 -15.02 -50.20
CA PRO A 325 -31.30 -14.97 -49.16
C PRO A 325 -32.11 -16.28 -48.96
N SER A 326 -32.95 -16.31 -47.92
CA SER A 326 -34.11 -17.22 -47.84
C SER A 326 -35.30 -16.54 -47.14
N ALA A 327 -36.46 -16.68 -47.79
CA ALA A 327 -37.82 -16.29 -47.40
C ALA A 327 -38.39 -17.30 -46.35
N HIS A 328 -39.57 -17.22 -45.73
CA HIS A 328 -40.88 -16.57 -45.97
C HIS A 328 -41.70 -16.61 -44.65
N ASP A 329 -42.66 -15.67 -44.53
CA ASP A 329 -44.02 -15.75 -43.93
C ASP A 329 -44.21 -16.12 -42.44
N ALA A 330 -44.75 -15.23 -41.57
CA ALA A 330 -46.14 -14.73 -41.45
C ALA A 330 -47.11 -15.71 -40.76
N THR A 331 -47.67 -15.32 -39.60
CA THR A 331 -48.98 -15.74 -39.01
C THR A 331 -49.15 -14.96 -37.68
N THR A 332 -49.93 -13.87 -37.62
CA THR A 332 -51.39 -13.76 -37.36
C THR A 332 -51.81 -13.98 -35.89
N ALA A 333 -52.09 -12.87 -35.19
CA ALA A 333 -53.00 -12.78 -34.02
C ALA A 333 -54.47 -12.92 -34.51
N PRO A 334 -55.49 -13.33 -33.70
CA PRO A 334 -56.14 -12.45 -32.68
C PRO A 334 -56.92 -13.29 -31.59
N PRO A 335 -58.04 -12.85 -30.96
CA PRO A 335 -58.48 -11.55 -30.44
C PRO A 335 -58.86 -11.57 -28.93
N VAL A 336 -59.17 -10.38 -28.44
CA VAL A 336 -59.82 -10.05 -27.16
C VAL A 336 -61.34 -10.04 -27.36
N ASP A 337 -62.13 -10.51 -26.38
CA ASP A 337 -63.54 -10.13 -26.26
C ASP A 337 -63.96 -10.02 -24.78
N ALA A 338 -64.79 -9.01 -24.55
CA ALA A 338 -65.32 -8.57 -23.27
C ALA A 338 -66.78 -9.01 -23.11
N ALA A 339 -67.23 -9.29 -21.89
CA ALA A 339 -68.64 -9.14 -21.52
C ALA A 339 -68.85 -8.97 -20.00
N THR A 340 -69.51 -7.86 -19.69
CA THR A 340 -70.10 -7.36 -18.46
C THR A 340 -71.27 -8.21 -17.93
N THR A 341 -71.40 -8.38 -16.60
CA THR A 341 -72.66 -8.22 -15.83
C THR A 341 -72.39 -8.05 -14.33
N ALA A 342 -73.09 -7.08 -13.71
CA ALA A 342 -73.17 -6.79 -12.27
C ALA A 342 -74.49 -7.42 -11.68
N PRO A 343 -75.03 -6.96 -10.54
CA PRO A 343 -74.63 -7.15 -9.13
C PRO A 343 -75.78 -7.77 -8.27
N VAL A 344 -75.50 -8.32 -7.06
CA VAL A 344 -76.54 -8.49 -6.00
C VAL A 344 -75.91 -8.41 -4.59
N ASP A 345 -76.65 -7.72 -3.72
CA ASP A 345 -76.53 -7.46 -2.27
C ASP A 345 -76.16 -8.63 -1.35
N GLY A 346 -75.65 -8.31 -0.15
CA GLY A 346 -75.75 -9.24 0.98
C GLY A 346 -74.91 -8.95 2.23
N ALA A 347 -75.42 -8.06 3.08
CA ALA A 347 -75.42 -8.13 4.55
C ALA A 347 -74.12 -8.38 5.36
N ALA A 348 -73.85 -7.41 6.24
CA ALA A 348 -73.02 -7.55 7.45
C ALA A 348 -73.53 -8.65 8.39
N PRO A 349 -72.64 -9.18 9.26
CA PRO A 349 -72.94 -9.06 10.69
C PRO A 349 -71.75 -8.69 11.59
N ALA A 350 -72.15 -8.17 12.75
CA ALA A 350 -71.41 -7.63 13.89
C ALA A 350 -70.42 -8.60 14.59
N PRO A 351 -69.51 -8.09 15.45
CA PRO A 351 -68.51 -8.88 16.16
C PRO A 351 -69.08 -9.55 17.43
N PRO A 352 -68.52 -10.67 17.90
CA PRO A 352 -68.80 -11.19 19.23
C PRO A 352 -67.85 -10.61 20.29
N GLU A 353 -68.47 -10.18 21.38
CA GLU A 353 -67.92 -9.70 22.64
C GLU A 353 -67.98 -10.81 23.71
N ALA A 354 -67.02 -10.79 24.66
CA ALA A 354 -66.91 -11.58 25.91
C ALA A 354 -66.62 -13.11 25.75
N ASP A 355 -65.77 -13.76 26.54
CA ASP A 355 -65.61 -13.65 28.00
C ASP A 355 -64.36 -14.44 28.52
N ARG A 356 -63.96 -14.14 29.76
CA ARG A 356 -63.05 -14.86 30.70
C ARG A 356 -61.54 -14.55 30.78
N ALA A 357 -61.22 -13.87 31.88
CA ALA A 357 -59.97 -13.91 32.66
C ALA A 357 -59.72 -15.32 33.28
N PRO A 358 -58.53 -15.62 33.86
CA PRO A 358 -58.20 -15.12 35.21
C PRO A 358 -56.71 -14.82 35.52
N ALA A 359 -56.55 -13.99 36.57
CA ALA A 359 -55.55 -13.99 37.64
C ALA A 359 -54.06 -13.75 37.34
N ALA A 360 -53.59 -12.57 37.78
CA ALA A 360 -52.21 -12.28 38.13
C ALA A 360 -51.93 -12.59 39.61
N PRO A 361 -50.69 -12.92 40.00
CA PRO A 361 -50.20 -12.65 41.35
C PRO A 361 -49.36 -11.37 41.40
N SER A 362 -49.79 -10.49 42.31
CA SER A 362 -49.09 -9.32 42.83
C SER A 362 -47.99 -9.73 43.80
N VAL A 363 -46.78 -9.18 43.65
CA VAL A 363 -45.86 -8.93 44.76
C VAL A 363 -45.21 -7.57 44.55
N ALA A 364 -45.47 -6.68 45.50
CA ALA A 364 -44.85 -5.38 45.69
C ALA A 364 -43.49 -5.55 46.40
N ASP A 365 -42.55 -4.63 46.16
CA ASP A 365 -41.68 -4.11 47.23
C ASP A 365 -40.99 -2.79 46.84
N ASP A 366 -41.16 -1.84 47.76
CA ASP A 366 -40.30 -0.72 48.18
C ASP A 366 -39.46 0.09 47.18
N VAL A 367 -39.89 1.35 46.98
CA VAL A 367 -39.02 2.47 46.60
C VAL A 367 -39.25 3.63 47.56
N ALA A 368 -38.29 3.86 48.46
CA ALA A 368 -38.18 5.09 49.25
C ALA A 368 -37.56 6.21 48.40
N PRO A 369 -38.04 7.47 48.49
CA PRO A 369 -37.48 8.58 47.73
C PRO A 369 -36.32 9.25 48.48
N PHE A 370 -35.17 9.35 47.81
CA PHE A 370 -34.02 10.17 48.24
C PHE A 370 -34.13 11.57 47.63
N THR A 371 -34.17 12.60 48.47
CA THR A 371 -34.09 14.01 48.08
C THR A 371 -32.61 14.44 47.97
N PRO A 372 -32.22 15.25 46.95
CA PRO A 372 -30.91 15.89 46.96
C PRO A 372 -31.00 17.30 47.58
N ALA A 373 -30.27 17.51 48.67
CA ALA A 373 -30.02 18.82 49.22
C ALA A 373 -28.87 19.53 48.48
N THR A 374 -29.21 20.73 48.00
CA THR A 374 -28.30 21.79 47.55
C THR A 374 -27.37 22.22 48.68
N SER A 375 -26.06 22.29 48.43
CA SER A 375 -25.17 23.15 49.21
C SER A 375 -24.07 23.74 48.33
N ALA A 376 -24.14 25.07 48.22
CA ALA A 376 -23.11 25.95 47.71
C ALA A 376 -22.54 26.73 48.89
N ASN A 377 -21.21 26.87 48.92
CA ASN A 377 -20.36 27.84 49.64
C ASN A 377 -19.02 27.12 49.90
N GLY A 378 -17.83 27.70 49.78
CA GLY A 378 -17.40 29.07 49.59
C GLY A 378 -15.88 29.07 49.80
N ALA A 379 -15.19 30.00 49.15
CA ALA A 379 -13.74 30.11 49.08
C ALA A 379 -13.07 30.68 50.34
N ALA A 380 -11.73 30.67 50.31
CA ALA A 380 -10.71 31.42 51.08
C ALA A 380 -9.86 30.51 52.00
N ALA A 381 -8.58 30.22 51.72
CA ALA A 381 -7.37 31.07 51.65
C ALA A 381 -6.51 30.97 52.93
N SER A 382 -5.21 30.66 52.70
CA SER A 382 -4.02 31.16 53.39
C SER A 382 -3.43 30.49 54.66
N ARG A 383 -2.10 30.30 54.54
CA ARG A 383 -1.00 30.30 55.56
C ARG A 383 -0.80 29.01 56.36
N SER A 384 0.36 28.32 56.26
CA SER A 384 1.75 28.65 56.66
C SER A 384 2.07 28.17 58.09
N GLY A 385 3.19 27.45 58.23
CA GLY A 385 3.80 26.95 59.47
C GLY A 385 4.12 25.45 59.35
N ALA A 386 5.30 25.00 58.93
CA ALA A 386 6.63 25.09 59.55
C ALA A 386 6.72 24.37 60.91
N ASP A 387 7.62 23.38 60.94
CA ASP A 387 8.29 22.73 62.06
C ASP A 387 7.50 21.95 63.12
N LYS A 388 7.70 20.62 63.13
CA LYS A 388 8.22 19.94 64.32
C LYS A 388 8.88 18.59 64.02
N VAL A 389 10.18 18.55 64.29
CA VAL A 389 11.00 17.36 64.57
C VAL A 389 10.48 16.68 65.83
N THR A 390 10.37 15.35 65.82
CA THR A 390 10.82 14.46 66.92
C THR A 390 10.77 13.00 66.48
N SER A 391 11.93 12.36 66.57
CA SER A 391 12.16 10.93 66.62
C SER A 391 11.46 10.30 67.84
N ALA A 392 10.89 9.10 67.69
CA ALA A 392 10.71 8.17 68.80
C ALA A 392 10.62 6.72 68.28
N THR A 393 11.52 5.91 68.82
CA THR A 393 11.68 4.46 68.66
C THR A 393 10.75 3.72 69.63
N SER A 394 10.09 2.65 69.21
CA SER A 394 9.61 1.46 70.00
C SER A 394 8.77 0.60 69.04
N ALA A 395 9.21 -0.59 68.62
CA ALA A 395 9.31 -1.87 69.34
C ALA A 395 7.97 -2.63 69.42
N ASP A 396 8.03 -3.86 68.91
CA ASP A 396 7.13 -5.02 69.04
C ASP A 396 5.68 -4.92 68.56
N ASP A 397 5.35 -5.69 67.51
CA ASP A 397 4.55 -6.90 67.74
C ASP A 397 4.70 -7.95 66.63
N ALA A 398 4.74 -9.21 67.05
CA ALA A 398 4.98 -10.39 66.25
C ALA A 398 3.65 -11.00 65.77
N ALA A 399 3.57 -11.41 64.50
CA ALA A 399 2.58 -12.39 64.06
C ALA A 399 3.10 -13.18 62.85
N ALA A 400 3.10 -14.51 63.03
CA ALA A 400 3.60 -15.54 62.14
C ALA A 400 2.89 -15.62 60.77
N PRO A 401 3.56 -16.13 59.72
CA PRO A 401 2.88 -16.59 58.51
C PRO A 401 2.47 -18.08 58.61
N PRO A 402 1.32 -18.48 58.03
CA PRO A 402 0.90 -19.86 58.02
C PRO A 402 1.67 -20.69 56.99
N SER A 403 2.18 -21.83 57.49
CA SER A 403 2.60 -23.00 56.73
C SER A 403 1.39 -23.63 56.03
N GLY A 404 1.45 -23.72 54.70
CA GLY A 404 0.52 -24.49 53.88
C GLY A 404 1.30 -25.22 52.80
N ALA A 405 1.65 -26.47 53.09
CA ALA A 405 2.38 -27.36 52.23
C ALA A 405 1.56 -27.75 50.99
N HIS A 406 2.11 -27.52 49.81
CA HIS A 406 1.85 -28.35 48.64
C HIS A 406 3.17 -28.79 48.01
N ASP A 407 3.31 -30.10 48.05
CA ASP A 407 4.34 -30.96 47.50
C ASP A 407 4.30 -30.91 45.97
N VAL A 408 5.33 -30.32 45.34
CA VAL A 408 5.68 -30.54 43.93
C VAL A 408 7.21 -30.49 43.82
N ALA A 409 7.78 -31.61 43.40
CA ALA A 409 9.20 -31.86 43.21
C ALA A 409 9.92 -30.80 42.34
N PRO A 410 11.13 -30.35 42.70
CA PRO A 410 11.95 -29.56 41.80
C PRO A 410 12.70 -30.46 40.82
N PHE A 411 12.38 -30.34 39.53
CA PHE A 411 13.27 -30.73 38.44
C PHE A 411 14.52 -29.85 38.53
N THR A 412 15.61 -30.42 39.04
CA THR A 412 16.94 -29.81 39.01
C THR A 412 17.55 -30.01 37.62
N LEU A 413 17.42 -29.00 36.76
CA LEU A 413 18.21 -28.91 35.54
C LEU A 413 19.60 -28.39 35.93
N ALA A 414 20.50 -29.33 36.15
CA ALA A 414 21.93 -29.10 36.30
C ALA A 414 22.46 -28.39 35.04
N VAL A 415 22.84 -27.13 35.18
CA VAL A 415 23.66 -26.42 34.20
C VAL A 415 25.07 -26.99 34.33
N ASN A 416 25.42 -27.91 33.42
CA ASN A 416 26.79 -28.34 33.19
C ASN A 416 27.61 -27.15 32.69
N ARG A 417 28.20 -26.40 33.62
CA ARG A 417 29.28 -25.45 33.36
C ARG A 417 30.57 -26.26 33.26
N ALA A 418 30.85 -26.78 32.06
CA ALA A 418 32.16 -27.31 31.74
C ALA A 418 33.17 -26.16 31.67
N VAL A 419 33.95 -26.04 32.73
CA VAL A 419 35.22 -25.30 32.76
C VAL A 419 36.18 -26.09 31.88
N VAL A 420 36.46 -25.59 30.68
CA VAL A 420 37.60 -26.05 29.89
C VAL A 420 38.80 -25.21 30.29
N ALA A 421 39.77 -25.90 30.89
CA ALA A 421 41.07 -25.39 31.29
C ALA A 421 41.85 -24.86 30.09
N ALA A 422 42.59 -23.78 30.34
CA ALA A 422 43.63 -23.26 29.46
C ALA A 422 44.71 -24.32 29.22
N PRO A 423 45.13 -24.58 27.97
CA PRO A 423 46.41 -25.21 27.71
C PRO A 423 47.50 -24.16 27.51
N ALA A 424 48.68 -24.58 27.96
CA ALA A 424 49.90 -23.82 28.09
C ALA A 424 50.53 -23.38 26.76
N VAL A 425 51.36 -22.35 26.91
CA VAL A 425 52.47 -21.92 26.05
C VAL A 425 53.16 -23.09 25.34
N GLY A 426 53.26 -23.01 24.01
CA GLY A 426 54.01 -23.99 23.21
C GLY A 426 54.26 -23.52 21.78
N ALA A 427 55.50 -23.07 21.55
CA ALA A 427 56.29 -23.10 20.30
C ALA A 427 55.71 -22.53 19.00
N ALA A 428 56.44 -21.53 18.47
CA ALA A 428 56.34 -20.97 17.13
C ALA A 428 56.60 -22.02 16.02
N PRO A 429 55.87 -21.97 14.90
CA PRO A 429 56.30 -22.59 13.66
C PRO A 429 57.11 -21.61 12.79
N SER A 430 58.28 -22.08 12.40
CA SER A 430 59.27 -21.45 11.55
C SER A 430 58.73 -21.02 10.19
N VAL A 431 59.10 -19.81 9.79
CA VAL A 431 58.97 -19.25 8.44
C VAL A 431 59.91 -20.01 7.48
N PRO A 432 59.46 -20.53 6.33
CA PRO A 432 60.36 -21.03 5.30
C PRO A 432 61.02 -19.86 4.54
N PRO A 433 62.31 -19.96 4.18
CA PRO A 433 63.05 -18.89 3.54
C PRO A 433 62.64 -18.68 2.08
N THR A 434 62.55 -17.41 1.72
CA THR A 434 62.45 -16.89 0.36
C THR A 434 63.70 -17.26 -0.45
N PRO A 435 63.58 -17.80 -1.67
CA PRO A 435 64.71 -17.82 -2.59
C PRO A 435 64.83 -16.46 -3.29
N ASP A 436 65.96 -15.80 -3.05
CA ASP A 436 66.57 -14.83 -3.95
C ASP A 436 66.74 -15.45 -5.35
N GLY A 437 66.41 -14.69 -6.39
CA GLY A 437 66.51 -15.14 -7.76
C GLY A 437 66.13 -14.04 -8.74
N THR A 438 67.02 -13.07 -8.87
CA THR A 438 67.06 -12.04 -9.92
C THR A 438 67.06 -12.66 -11.31
N GLU A 439 66.03 -12.43 -12.13
CA GLU A 439 66.18 -12.35 -13.59
C GLU A 439 65.35 -11.19 -14.14
N THR A 440 66.08 -10.14 -14.50
CA THR A 440 65.61 -8.92 -15.13
C THR A 440 65.44 -9.19 -16.63
N TRP A 441 64.22 -9.46 -17.09
CA TRP A 441 63.89 -9.38 -18.51
C TRP A 441 63.34 -8.00 -18.83
N ALA A 442 64.21 -7.18 -19.42
CA ALA A 442 63.87 -5.87 -19.96
C ALA A 442 62.99 -6.04 -21.22
N VAL A 443 61.75 -5.57 -21.14
CA VAL A 443 60.90 -5.33 -22.32
C VAL A 443 61.07 -3.87 -22.74
N PRO A 444 61.47 -3.57 -23.99
CA PRO A 444 61.69 -2.21 -24.45
C PRO A 444 60.36 -1.46 -24.64
N ALA A 445 60.27 -0.26 -24.07
CA ALA A 445 59.18 0.68 -24.29
C ALA A 445 59.19 1.20 -25.74
N PRO A 446 58.02 1.39 -26.38
CA PRO A 446 57.94 2.02 -27.70
C PRO A 446 58.28 3.52 -27.63
N PRO A 447 58.89 4.10 -28.68
CA PRO A 447 59.34 5.48 -28.67
C PRO A 447 58.17 6.46 -28.68
N VAL A 448 58.13 7.33 -27.66
CA VAL A 448 57.29 8.52 -27.62
C VAL A 448 57.81 9.49 -28.69
N ARG A 449 56.99 9.74 -29.73
CA ARG A 449 57.20 10.83 -30.68
C ARG A 449 57.02 12.15 -29.93
N VAL A 450 58.13 12.88 -29.77
CA VAL A 450 58.14 14.30 -29.44
C VAL A 450 57.66 15.04 -30.69
N VAL A 451 56.46 15.60 -30.64
CA VAL A 451 56.01 16.62 -31.58
C VAL A 451 56.41 17.96 -30.98
N GLU A 452 57.32 18.66 -31.67
CA GLU A 452 57.69 20.04 -31.38
C GLU A 452 56.45 20.94 -31.50
N GLU A 453 56.01 21.51 -30.37
CA GLU A 453 55.02 22.58 -30.35
C GLU A 453 55.69 23.89 -30.78
N HIS A 454 55.34 24.35 -31.98
CA HIS A 454 55.55 25.73 -32.42
C HIS A 454 54.75 26.70 -31.54
N PRO A 455 55.33 27.86 -31.14
CA PRO A 455 54.60 28.88 -30.42
C PRO A 455 53.56 29.54 -31.33
N PRO A 456 52.28 29.69 -30.91
CA PRO A 456 51.30 30.39 -31.71
C PRO A 456 51.52 31.90 -31.60
N VAL A 457 51.65 32.51 -32.78
CA VAL A 457 51.58 33.94 -33.03
C VAL A 457 50.22 34.46 -32.55
N ALA A 458 50.26 35.53 -31.77
CA ALA A 458 49.09 36.34 -31.43
C ALA A 458 48.45 36.86 -32.73
N LEU A 459 47.27 36.34 -33.06
CA LEU A 459 46.37 36.96 -34.02
C LEU A 459 45.15 37.45 -33.27
N GLU A 460 44.87 38.71 -33.55
CA GLU A 460 43.84 39.56 -32.99
C GLU A 460 42.45 38.93 -33.11
N ASP A 461 41.60 39.37 -32.19
CA ASP A 461 40.20 39.02 -31.99
C ASP A 461 39.31 39.97 -32.82
N PRO A 462 38.76 39.52 -33.97
CA PRO A 462 37.58 40.16 -34.51
C PRO A 462 36.40 39.19 -34.51
N ALA A 463 35.21 39.77 -34.28
CA ALA A 463 33.91 39.18 -34.55
C ALA A 463 33.31 38.32 -33.42
N ASN A 464 32.97 39.06 -32.36
CA ASN A 464 31.67 39.01 -31.69
C ASN A 464 30.51 39.04 -32.73
N ALA A 465 30.26 37.93 -33.41
CA ALA A 465 29.18 37.75 -34.37
C ALA A 465 28.22 36.66 -33.87
N HIS A 466 27.09 37.12 -33.33
CA HIS A 466 25.80 36.44 -33.24
C HIS A 466 25.80 34.99 -32.73
N ARG A 467 25.87 34.84 -31.40
CA ARG A 467 25.26 33.69 -30.72
C ARG A 467 23.74 33.78 -30.97
N PRO A 468 23.10 32.86 -31.72
CA PRO A 468 21.66 32.87 -31.85
C PRO A 468 21.07 32.57 -30.47
N VAL A 469 20.41 33.57 -29.90
CA VAL A 469 19.53 33.39 -28.75
C VAL A 469 18.38 32.50 -29.25
N LEU A 470 18.51 31.19 -29.05
CA LEU A 470 17.41 30.24 -29.23
C LEU A 470 16.35 30.59 -28.20
N VAL A 471 15.41 31.45 -28.60
CA VAL A 471 14.15 31.64 -27.90
C VAL A 471 13.41 30.31 -28.01
N ALA A 472 13.66 29.41 -27.05
CA ALA A 472 12.89 28.19 -26.90
C ALA A 472 11.43 28.61 -26.86
N SER A 473 10.68 28.23 -27.91
CA SER A 473 9.28 28.59 -28.05
C SER A 473 8.53 28.13 -26.80
N VAL A 474 7.45 28.84 -26.46
CA VAL A 474 6.60 28.50 -25.31
C VAL A 474 6.21 27.01 -25.34
N ALA A 475 6.02 26.43 -26.53
CA ALA A 475 5.76 25.01 -26.73
C ALA A 475 6.90 24.09 -26.25
N ALA A 476 8.17 24.43 -26.51
CA ALA A 476 9.31 23.64 -26.05
C ALA A 476 9.45 23.67 -24.51
N ARG A 477 9.13 24.81 -23.87
CA ARG A 477 9.10 24.90 -22.40
C ARG A 477 7.96 24.10 -21.80
N VAL A 478 6.76 24.17 -22.38
CA VAL A 478 5.62 23.37 -21.94
C VAL A 478 5.89 21.87 -22.09
N ALA A 479 6.51 21.44 -23.19
CA ALA A 479 6.90 20.05 -23.40
C ALA A 479 7.99 19.59 -22.41
N ALA A 480 9.03 20.41 -22.18
CA ALA A 480 10.07 20.12 -21.20
C ALA A 480 9.52 20.08 -19.76
N GLN A 481 8.58 20.97 -19.42
CA GLN A 481 7.91 20.98 -18.13
C GLN A 481 6.98 19.77 -17.96
N ALA A 482 6.26 19.36 -18.99
CA ALA A 482 5.46 18.14 -18.96
C ALA A 482 6.33 16.87 -18.85
N ALA A 483 7.48 16.82 -19.53
CA ALA A 483 8.45 15.73 -19.40
C ALA A 483 9.11 15.71 -18.02
N ALA A 484 9.46 16.89 -17.46
CA ALA A 484 9.98 17.02 -16.12
C ALA A 484 8.94 16.63 -15.07
N GLU A 485 7.67 17.01 -15.24
CA GLU A 485 6.54 16.62 -14.39
C GLU A 485 6.30 15.10 -14.47
N ALA A 486 6.35 14.51 -15.66
CA ALA A 486 6.23 13.06 -15.85
C ALA A 486 7.39 12.31 -15.20
N LEU A 487 8.63 12.78 -15.39
CA LEU A 487 9.80 12.21 -14.75
C LEU A 487 9.73 12.36 -13.23
N ARG A 488 9.29 13.53 -12.74
CA ARG A 488 9.10 13.83 -11.32
C ARG A 488 8.03 12.92 -10.73
N ARG A 489 6.90 12.68 -11.39
CA ARG A 489 5.88 11.68 -10.95
C ARG A 489 6.41 10.24 -10.94
N VAL A 490 7.31 9.90 -11.86
CA VAL A 490 8.01 8.61 -11.88
C VAL A 490 9.07 8.50 -10.78
N THR A 491 9.67 9.64 -10.37
CA THR A 491 10.65 9.72 -9.28
C THR A 491 10.07 10.15 -7.94
N GLU A 492 8.76 10.47 -7.86
CA GLU A 492 8.14 10.80 -6.60
C GLU A 492 8.25 9.55 -5.72
N PRO A 493 8.78 9.72 -4.50
CA PRO A 493 8.89 8.60 -3.58
C PRO A 493 7.49 7.97 -3.46
N ALA A 494 7.47 6.64 -3.42
CA ALA A 494 6.26 5.87 -3.25
C ALA A 494 5.32 6.56 -2.24
N PRO A 495 3.99 6.52 -2.42
CA PRO A 495 3.09 6.94 -1.37
C PRO A 495 3.42 6.10 -0.13
N GLY A 496 4.18 6.68 0.80
CA GLY A 496 4.76 5.94 1.92
C GLY A 496 3.67 5.27 2.74
N LEU A 497 4.04 4.28 3.55
CA LEU A 497 3.13 3.47 4.38
C LEU A 497 1.98 4.27 5.03
N ARG A 498 2.27 5.48 5.52
CA ARG A 498 1.27 6.39 6.13
C ARG A 498 0.18 6.83 5.15
N ARG A 499 0.54 7.19 3.92
CA ARG A 499 -0.43 7.58 2.88
C ARG A 499 -1.25 6.38 2.45
N ALA A 500 -0.61 5.22 2.26
CA ALA A 500 -1.31 3.97 1.97
C ALA A 500 -2.35 3.61 3.06
N LEU A 501 -2.00 3.79 4.34
CA LEU A 501 -2.91 3.61 5.47
C LEU A 501 -4.10 4.57 5.46
N VAL A 502 -3.89 5.84 5.12
CA VAL A 502 -4.98 6.83 5.04
C VAL A 502 -5.95 6.47 3.91
N GLU A 503 -5.45 6.14 2.72
CA GLU A 503 -6.31 5.76 1.60
C GLU A 503 -7.04 4.43 1.88
N LEU A 504 -6.35 3.43 2.44
CA LEU A 504 -6.97 2.19 2.88
C LEU A 504 -8.07 2.46 3.92
N ALA A 505 -7.85 3.36 4.88
CA ALA A 505 -8.84 3.66 5.91
C ALA A 505 -10.08 4.39 5.39
N ARG A 506 -9.98 5.09 4.25
CA ARG A 506 -11.14 5.70 3.57
C ARG A 506 -12.00 4.65 2.88
N GLU A 507 -11.38 3.64 2.28
CA GLU A 507 -12.06 2.62 1.48
C GLU A 507 -12.52 1.44 2.35
N ASP A 508 -11.66 0.95 3.24
CA ASP A 508 -11.93 -0.12 4.20
C ASP A 508 -11.35 0.19 5.59
N SER A 509 -12.19 0.84 6.40
CA SER A 509 -11.83 1.21 7.77
C SER A 509 -11.51 0.01 8.68
N LEU A 510 -12.12 -1.16 8.49
CA LEU A 510 -11.90 -2.32 9.36
C LEU A 510 -10.53 -2.94 9.11
N THR A 511 -10.17 -3.13 7.84
CA THR A 511 -8.85 -3.63 7.45
C THR A 511 -7.76 -2.65 7.85
N ALA A 512 -7.98 -1.35 7.68
CA ALA A 512 -7.05 -0.33 8.18
C ALA A 512 -6.91 -0.39 9.72
N GLY A 513 -8.00 -0.60 10.45
CA GLY A 513 -7.98 -0.73 11.91
C GLY A 513 -7.17 -1.94 12.37
N ALA A 514 -7.28 -3.07 11.66
CA ALA A 514 -6.48 -4.27 11.92
C ALA A 514 -4.99 -4.04 11.59
N LEU A 515 -4.69 -3.38 10.48
CA LEU A 515 -3.32 -3.05 10.10
C LEU A 515 -2.68 -2.08 11.10
N LEU A 516 -3.41 -1.06 11.55
CA LEU A 516 -2.97 -0.14 12.61
C LEU A 516 -2.64 -0.86 13.91
N ALA A 517 -3.47 -1.85 14.30
CA ALA A 517 -3.21 -2.66 15.49
C ALA A 517 -1.94 -3.53 15.33
N GLY A 518 -1.74 -4.14 14.16
CA GLY A 518 -0.54 -4.92 13.84
C GLY A 518 0.75 -4.10 13.82
N LEU A 519 0.65 -2.79 13.56
CA LEU A 519 1.76 -1.84 13.56
C LEU A 519 2.07 -1.24 14.94
N LEU A 520 1.27 -1.49 15.98
CA LEU A 520 1.52 -0.92 17.32
C LEU A 520 2.90 -1.26 17.90
N PRO A 521 3.45 -2.48 17.73
CA PRO A 521 4.79 -2.78 18.23
C PRO A 521 5.89 -1.91 17.60
N ALA A 522 5.66 -1.40 16.37
CA ALA A 522 6.61 -0.58 15.64
C ALA A 522 7.00 0.73 16.36
N GLN A 523 6.19 1.15 17.33
CA GLN A 523 6.45 2.35 18.14
C GLN A 523 7.74 2.24 18.96
N ALA A 524 8.19 1.02 19.29
CA ALA A 524 9.43 0.79 20.02
C ALA A 524 10.68 1.30 19.28
N ALA A 525 10.64 1.37 17.95
CA ALA A 525 11.74 1.92 17.15
C ALA A 525 11.80 3.45 17.18
N VAL A 526 10.75 4.13 17.65
CA VAL A 526 10.64 5.60 17.61
C VAL A 526 10.63 6.21 19.01
N LEU A 527 10.05 5.51 20.00
CA LEU A 527 9.88 6.02 21.35
C LEU A 527 11.03 5.59 22.27
N GLU A 528 11.78 6.57 22.76
CA GLU A 528 12.87 6.35 23.71
C GLU A 528 12.36 6.20 25.16
N GLU A 529 11.33 6.95 25.53
CA GLU A 529 10.77 6.94 26.88
C GLU A 529 9.78 5.77 27.09
N PRO A 530 9.85 5.06 28.23
CA PRO A 530 8.86 4.07 28.59
C PRO A 530 7.44 4.65 28.65
N LEU A 531 6.48 3.97 28.03
CA LEU A 531 5.12 4.47 27.85
C LEU A 531 4.09 3.36 27.97
N SER A 532 3.17 3.46 28.92
CA SER A 532 2.01 2.56 29.05
C SER A 532 0.71 3.32 28.79
N TYR A 533 -0.08 2.88 27.82
CA TYR A 533 -1.35 3.50 27.47
C TYR A 533 -2.32 2.49 26.86
N ASP A 534 -3.59 2.88 26.74
CA ASP A 534 -4.59 2.08 26.03
C ASP A 534 -4.99 2.78 24.72
N LEU A 535 -5.16 2.00 23.66
CA LEU A 535 -5.67 2.46 22.36
C LEU A 535 -6.97 1.73 22.02
N THR A 536 -8.06 2.47 21.84
CA THR A 536 -9.30 1.95 21.24
C THR A 536 -9.37 2.34 19.78
N VAL A 537 -9.33 1.34 18.90
CA VAL A 537 -9.61 1.49 17.47
C VAL A 537 -11.07 1.13 17.24
N ARG A 538 -11.90 2.12 16.90
CA ARG A 538 -13.35 1.91 16.73
C ARG A 538 -13.62 0.85 15.66
N GLY A 539 -14.45 -0.14 15.98
CA GLY A 539 -14.77 -1.27 15.10
C GLY A 539 -13.78 -2.44 15.17
N HIS A 540 -12.59 -2.26 15.75
CA HIS A 540 -11.57 -3.31 15.81
C HIS A 540 -11.28 -3.81 17.24
N GLY A 541 -11.16 -2.92 18.23
CA GLY A 541 -10.99 -3.31 19.63
C GLY A 541 -10.21 -2.33 20.49
N THR A 542 -9.92 -2.74 21.73
CA THR A 542 -9.05 -2.00 22.65
C THR A 542 -7.75 -2.76 22.88
N PHE A 543 -6.63 -2.05 22.89
CA PHE A 543 -5.28 -2.59 23.04
C PHE A 543 -4.58 -1.91 24.19
N ALA A 544 -4.05 -2.70 25.12
CA ALA A 544 -3.05 -2.27 26.09
C ALA A 544 -1.69 -2.24 25.38
N VAL A 545 -1.06 -1.07 25.34
CA VAL A 545 0.24 -0.87 24.73
C VAL A 545 1.22 -0.46 25.82
N THR A 546 2.31 -1.22 25.95
CA THR A 546 3.41 -0.93 26.86
C THR A 546 4.70 -0.89 26.06
N VAL A 547 5.30 0.28 25.91
CA VAL A 547 6.57 0.50 25.21
C VAL A 547 7.68 0.67 26.24
N GLY A 548 8.80 -0.02 26.07
CA GLY A 548 9.96 0.09 26.93
C GLY A 548 11.11 -0.84 26.51
N HIS A 549 12.34 -0.49 26.87
CA HIS A 549 13.54 -1.34 26.72
C HIS A 549 13.76 -1.81 25.27
N GLY A 550 13.47 -0.96 24.28
CA GLY A 550 13.61 -1.28 22.86
C GLY A 550 12.53 -2.21 22.29
N GLY A 551 11.49 -2.52 23.06
CA GLY A 551 10.34 -3.33 22.63
C GLY A 551 9.00 -2.68 22.95
N ALA A 552 7.94 -3.25 22.38
CA ALA A 552 6.57 -2.87 22.69
C ALA A 552 5.71 -4.13 22.82
N GLU A 553 5.04 -4.24 23.95
CA GLU A 553 4.05 -5.28 24.21
C GLU A 553 2.66 -4.73 23.88
N VAL A 554 1.91 -5.50 23.09
CA VAL A 554 0.57 -5.13 22.65
C VAL A 554 -0.37 -6.28 22.97
N GLN A 555 -1.31 -6.02 23.87
CA GLN A 555 -2.30 -7.00 24.28
C GLN A 555 -3.70 -6.49 23.95
N ARG A 556 -4.50 -7.28 23.23
CA ARG A 556 -5.91 -6.99 23.05
C ARG A 556 -6.64 -7.20 24.38
N ILE A 557 -7.36 -6.18 24.84
CA ILE A 557 -8.09 -6.18 26.12
C ILE A 557 -9.57 -5.93 25.88
N ALA A 558 -10.43 -6.60 26.66
CA ALA A 558 -11.88 -6.44 26.54
C ALA A 558 -12.36 -5.05 27.02
N LYS A 559 -11.67 -4.48 28.01
CA LYS A 559 -11.99 -3.20 28.62
C LYS A 559 -10.72 -2.43 28.93
N ARG A 560 -10.77 -1.12 28.71
CA ARG A 560 -9.73 -0.17 29.09
C ARG A 560 -9.30 -0.35 30.55
N ARG A 561 -7.99 -0.34 30.79
CA ARG A 561 -7.36 -0.37 32.12
C ARG A 561 -7.66 0.90 32.93
N PRO A 562 -7.70 0.81 34.28
CA PRO A 562 -7.88 1.98 35.13
C PRO A 562 -6.72 2.98 34.99
N ARG A 563 -6.96 4.24 35.36
CA ARG A 563 -5.98 5.35 35.24
C ARG A 563 -4.69 5.14 36.06
N LYS A 564 -4.67 4.17 36.97
CA LYS A 564 -3.48 3.82 37.77
C LYS A 564 -2.52 2.92 36.98
N GLU A 565 -3.02 2.17 36.01
CA GLU A 565 -2.24 1.21 35.20
C GLU A 565 -1.85 1.79 33.83
N ALA A 566 -2.78 2.49 33.17
CA ALA A 566 -2.52 3.16 31.88
C ALA A 566 -2.39 4.68 32.07
N ALA A 567 -1.30 5.27 31.56
CA ALA A 567 -1.01 6.70 31.73
C ALA A 567 -2.10 7.59 31.10
N PHE A 568 -2.60 7.16 29.94
CA PHE A 568 -3.72 7.77 29.24
C PHE A 568 -4.38 6.74 28.31
N HIS A 569 -5.46 7.16 27.67
CA HIS A 569 -6.20 6.36 26.70
C HIS A 569 -6.51 7.21 25.48
N ILE A 570 -6.24 6.65 24.30
CA ILE A 570 -6.57 7.21 22.99
C ILE A 570 -7.73 6.39 22.42
N ALA A 571 -8.77 7.05 21.91
CA ALA A 571 -9.83 6.39 21.15
C ALA A 571 -10.05 7.14 19.84
N GLY A 572 -10.17 6.42 18.73
CA GLY A 572 -10.41 7.04 17.43
C GLY A 572 -10.95 6.07 16.41
N GLU A 573 -11.48 6.63 15.32
CA GLU A 573 -11.76 5.87 14.11
C GLU A 573 -10.46 5.57 13.36
N PRO A 574 -10.37 4.42 12.64
CA PRO A 574 -9.18 4.04 11.88
C PRO A 574 -8.64 5.16 10.98
N LEU A 575 -9.52 5.85 10.25
CA LEU A 575 -9.14 6.97 9.38
C LEU A 575 -8.48 8.11 10.17
N MET A 576 -9.07 8.51 11.30
CA MET A 576 -8.52 9.59 12.13
C MET A 576 -7.17 9.21 12.75
N LEU A 577 -6.98 7.94 13.10
CA LEU A 577 -5.70 7.45 13.62
C LEU A 577 -4.64 7.37 12.50
N ALA A 578 -5.03 6.95 11.29
CA ALA A 578 -4.16 6.95 10.12
C ALA A 578 -3.74 8.37 9.72
N GLU A 579 -4.67 9.34 9.67
CA GLU A 579 -4.37 10.75 9.40
C GLU A 579 -3.45 11.35 10.46
N LEU A 580 -3.68 11.01 11.73
CA LEU A 580 -2.81 11.43 12.82
C LEU A 580 -1.38 10.89 12.64
N LEU A 581 -1.24 9.63 12.26
CA LEU A 581 0.07 9.05 11.92
C LEU A 581 0.65 9.69 10.67
N ALA A 582 -0.14 10.07 9.67
CA ALA A 582 0.33 10.78 8.49
C ALA A 582 0.77 12.23 8.75
N GLY A 583 0.67 12.73 9.98
CA GLY A 583 1.09 14.08 10.34
C GLY A 583 -0.01 15.13 10.20
N ASP A 584 -1.25 14.74 9.90
CA ASP A 584 -2.37 15.68 9.92
C ASP A 584 -2.76 16.01 11.38
N ARG A 585 -2.08 17.02 11.92
CA ARG A 585 -2.28 17.50 13.30
C ARG A 585 -3.58 18.27 13.47
N THR A 586 -4.27 18.66 12.39
CA THR A 586 -5.50 19.46 12.47
C THR A 586 -6.64 18.71 13.17
N LYS A 587 -6.52 17.38 13.29
CA LYS A 587 -7.52 16.50 13.91
C LYS A 587 -7.35 16.28 15.42
N LEU A 588 -6.30 16.79 16.05
CA LEU A 588 -6.08 16.72 17.51
C LEU A 588 -6.83 17.87 18.24
N GLY A 589 -8.15 17.89 18.13
CA GLY A 589 -9.01 18.95 18.69
C GLY A 589 -9.78 18.56 19.96
N ARG A 590 -10.12 19.56 20.79
CA ARG A 590 -10.92 19.36 22.02
C ARG A 590 -12.41 19.07 21.73
N PHE A 591 -12.90 19.34 20.50
CA PHE A 591 -14.33 19.27 20.18
C PHE A 591 -14.61 18.67 18.78
N ARG A 592 -15.25 17.50 18.79
CA ARG A 592 -16.27 16.98 17.86
C ARG A 592 -15.95 16.03 16.69
N SER A 593 -14.72 15.72 16.31
CA SER A 593 -14.51 14.64 15.31
C SER A 593 -13.16 13.93 15.31
N GLY A 594 -12.25 14.29 16.22
CA GLY A 594 -10.89 13.74 16.24
C GLY A 594 -10.67 12.59 17.21
N ALA A 595 -9.49 11.95 17.11
CA ALA A 595 -9.01 10.99 18.09
C ALA A 595 -9.03 11.62 19.50
N ARG A 596 -9.75 11.00 20.42
CA ARG A 596 -9.99 11.50 21.77
C ARG A 596 -8.96 10.97 22.74
N ILE A 597 -8.13 11.86 23.28
CA ILE A 597 -7.20 11.54 24.36
C ILE A 597 -7.81 11.86 25.73
N THR A 598 -7.89 10.85 26.60
CA THR A 598 -8.40 10.93 27.98
C THR A 598 -7.34 10.50 28.99
N GLY A 599 -7.34 11.07 30.20
CA GLY A 599 -6.31 10.80 31.22
C GLY A 599 -5.22 11.87 31.25
N ARG A 600 -3.98 11.49 31.60
CA ARG A 600 -2.86 12.43 31.76
C ARG A 600 -2.29 12.83 30.41
N ARG A 601 -2.94 13.77 29.70
CA ARG A 601 -2.55 14.20 28.33
C ARG A 601 -1.08 14.58 28.16
N ARG A 602 -0.44 15.16 29.19
CA ARG A 602 0.99 15.49 29.16
C ARG A 602 1.87 14.26 28.94
N ARG A 603 1.44 13.09 29.39
CA ARG A 603 2.14 11.81 29.19
C ARG A 603 2.02 11.29 27.74
N ALA A 604 1.13 11.84 26.92
CA ALA A 604 1.06 11.51 25.49
C ALA A 604 2.04 12.32 24.63
N LYS A 605 2.86 13.21 25.24
CA LYS A 605 3.86 14.02 24.52
C LYS A 605 4.84 13.18 23.70
N PRO A 606 5.36 12.01 24.17
CA PRO A 606 6.29 11.20 23.38
C PRO A 606 5.69 10.72 22.04
N LEU A 607 4.37 10.47 21.97
CA LEU A 607 3.70 10.04 20.75
C LEU A 607 3.72 11.08 19.62
N ARG A 608 4.11 12.34 19.92
CA ARG A 608 4.28 13.39 18.89
C ARG A 608 5.46 13.15 17.98
N ALA A 609 6.40 12.27 18.34
CA ALA A 609 7.49 11.88 17.47
C ALA A 609 7.04 10.89 16.37
N LEU A 610 5.94 10.16 16.58
CA LEU A 610 5.48 9.15 15.63
C LEU A 610 5.16 9.72 14.24
N PRO A 611 4.46 10.85 14.08
CA PRO A 611 4.17 11.39 12.75
C PRO A 611 5.41 11.88 11.99
N ASP A 612 6.42 12.34 12.73
CA ASP A 612 7.63 12.95 12.16
C ASP A 612 8.72 11.89 11.86
N SER A 613 8.53 10.63 12.26
CA SER A 613 9.51 9.57 12.02
C SER A 613 9.52 9.09 10.57
N SER A 614 10.69 8.75 10.05
CA SER A 614 10.84 8.12 8.71
C SER A 614 10.76 6.60 8.80
N LEU A 615 9.82 6.07 9.61
CA LEU A 615 9.74 4.63 9.87
C LEU A 615 9.24 3.89 8.62
N THR A 616 10.10 3.03 8.08
CA THR A 616 9.78 2.18 6.92
C THR A 616 9.00 0.93 7.36
N LEU A 617 8.35 0.23 6.42
CA LEU A 617 7.65 -1.02 6.74
C LEU A 617 8.63 -2.09 7.26
N ALA A 618 9.82 -2.15 6.66
CA ALA A 618 10.88 -3.05 7.09
C ALA A 618 11.31 -2.79 8.54
N GLN A 619 11.51 -1.51 8.90
CA GLN A 619 11.83 -1.11 10.28
C GLN A 619 10.69 -1.41 11.24
N ALA A 620 9.44 -1.21 10.83
CA ALA A 620 8.29 -1.54 11.65
C ALA A 620 8.22 -3.04 12.00
N VAL A 621 8.45 -3.92 11.01
CA VAL A 621 8.48 -5.38 11.22
C VAL A 621 9.71 -5.80 12.03
N ALA A 622 10.88 -5.19 11.79
CA ALA A 622 12.08 -5.41 12.60
C ALA A 622 11.87 -5.02 14.08
N ALA A 623 11.07 -3.98 14.34
CA ALA A 623 10.66 -3.54 15.67
C ALA A 623 9.55 -4.41 16.31
N GLY A 624 9.19 -5.53 15.66
CA GLY A 624 8.25 -6.51 16.20
C GLY A 624 6.81 -6.33 15.73
N ALA A 625 6.53 -5.47 14.73
CA ALA A 625 5.21 -5.44 14.12
C ALA A 625 4.92 -6.79 13.47
N ARG A 626 3.77 -7.37 13.80
CA ARG A 626 3.31 -8.66 13.27
C ARG A 626 2.17 -8.39 12.30
N LEU A 627 2.47 -8.49 11.02
CA LEU A 627 1.51 -8.17 9.96
C LEU A 627 1.02 -9.45 9.32
N GLU A 628 -0.30 -9.66 9.36
CA GLU A 628 -0.94 -10.73 8.61
C GLU A 628 -0.83 -10.46 7.09
N PRO A 629 -0.48 -11.46 6.27
CA PRO A 629 -0.33 -11.31 4.83
C PRO A 629 -1.55 -10.72 4.17
N ALA A 630 -2.76 -11.12 4.59
CA ALA A 630 -4.01 -10.55 4.09
C ALA A 630 -4.06 -9.03 4.26
N LEU A 631 -3.58 -8.49 5.40
CA LEU A 631 -3.57 -7.06 5.66
C LEU A 631 -2.51 -6.33 4.83
N VAL A 632 -1.34 -6.95 4.62
CA VAL A 632 -0.27 -6.37 3.79
C VAL A 632 -0.71 -6.33 2.32
N TYR A 633 -1.27 -7.43 1.82
CA TYR A 633 -1.76 -7.50 0.45
C TYR A 633 -2.98 -6.59 0.23
N ALA A 634 -3.84 -6.40 1.23
CA ALA A 634 -4.92 -5.42 1.16
C ALA A 634 -4.41 -3.97 1.11
N ALA A 635 -3.26 -3.66 1.74
CA ALA A 635 -2.64 -2.34 1.69
C ALA A 635 -1.84 -2.08 0.40
N LEU A 636 -1.38 -3.13 -0.27
CA LEU A 636 -0.50 -3.04 -1.44
C LEU A 636 -1.06 -2.17 -2.59
N PRO A 637 -2.35 -2.24 -2.96
CA PRO A 637 -2.98 -1.32 -3.91
C PRO A 637 -2.77 0.16 -3.62
N TYR A 638 -2.63 0.54 -2.36
CA TYR A 638 -2.51 1.93 -1.93
C TYR A 638 -1.06 2.38 -1.79
N ALA A 639 -0.13 1.43 -1.69
CA ALA A 639 1.30 1.68 -1.57
C ALA A 639 2.01 1.73 -2.94
N VAL A 640 1.43 1.11 -3.97
CA VAL A 640 1.93 1.16 -5.35
C VAL A 640 1.18 2.24 -6.12
N ALA A 641 1.92 3.23 -6.62
CA ALA A 641 1.36 4.29 -7.44
C ALA A 641 0.82 3.73 -8.78
N PRO A 642 -0.39 4.11 -9.25
CA PRO A 642 -0.94 3.65 -10.52
C PRO A 642 -0.04 3.95 -11.73
N GLU A 643 0.81 4.98 -11.64
CA GLU A 643 1.76 5.33 -12.70
C GLU A 643 2.83 4.26 -12.89
N TRP A 644 3.15 3.47 -11.86
CA TRP A 644 4.14 2.39 -11.93
C TRP A 644 3.62 1.18 -12.70
N THR A 645 2.30 0.99 -12.80
CA THR A 645 1.68 -0.12 -13.54
C THR A 645 1.51 0.21 -15.02
N ARG A 646 1.87 1.41 -15.47
CA ARG A 646 1.77 1.82 -16.88
C ARG A 646 2.63 0.92 -17.78
N GLY A 647 2.05 0.41 -18.86
CA GLY A 647 2.68 -0.54 -19.78
C GLY A 647 2.75 -1.98 -19.27
N HIS A 648 2.18 -2.28 -18.10
CA HIS A 648 2.21 -3.61 -17.49
C HIS A 648 0.79 -4.18 -17.35
N VAL A 649 0.60 -5.41 -17.84
CA VAL A 649 -0.64 -6.17 -17.67
C VAL A 649 -0.27 -7.60 -17.33
N PHE A 650 -0.51 -8.01 -16.09
CA PHE A 650 -0.25 -9.37 -15.61
C PHE A 650 -1.00 -9.64 -14.30
N THR A 651 -1.12 -10.91 -13.91
CA THR A 651 -1.62 -11.37 -12.62
C THR A 651 -0.62 -12.33 -11.97
N VAL A 652 -0.20 -12.01 -10.75
CA VAL A 652 0.66 -12.87 -9.93
C VAL A 652 -0.13 -13.42 -8.75
N ALA A 653 -0.20 -14.74 -8.62
CA ALA A 653 -0.71 -15.40 -7.43
C ALA A 653 0.39 -15.52 -6.37
N GLN A 654 0.10 -15.09 -5.14
CA GLN A 654 0.98 -15.21 -3.98
C GLN A 654 0.38 -16.26 -3.03
N GLU A 655 1.07 -17.38 -2.84
CA GLU A 655 0.66 -18.50 -2.00
C GLU A 655 1.55 -18.58 -0.77
N ILE A 656 0.94 -18.59 0.42
CA ILE A 656 1.65 -18.78 1.70
C ILE A 656 1.25 -20.13 2.29
N THR A 657 2.20 -21.06 2.32
CA THR A 657 1.93 -22.49 2.53
C THR A 657 1.22 -22.83 3.85
N GLU A 658 1.49 -22.08 4.91
CA GLU A 658 0.98 -22.35 6.26
C GLU A 658 -0.43 -21.79 6.50
N LEU A 659 -0.94 -20.94 5.59
CA LEU A 659 -2.26 -20.33 5.71
C LEU A 659 -3.37 -21.11 4.98
N GLY A 660 -3.07 -22.35 4.58
CA GLY A 660 -3.99 -23.21 3.84
C GLY A 660 -4.04 -22.87 2.35
N PRO A 661 -5.11 -23.27 1.62
CA PRO A 661 -5.22 -23.07 0.17
C PRO A 661 -5.56 -21.61 -0.21
N ARG A 662 -5.08 -20.63 0.56
CA ARG A 662 -5.34 -19.21 0.32
C ARG A 662 -4.24 -18.63 -0.55
N ALA A 663 -4.64 -17.93 -1.60
CA ALA A 663 -3.75 -17.22 -2.49
C ALA A 663 -4.26 -15.79 -2.71
N TRP A 664 -3.32 -14.83 -2.76
CA TRP A 664 -3.63 -13.45 -3.10
C TRP A 664 -3.23 -13.19 -4.55
N TYR A 665 -4.20 -12.85 -5.38
CA TYR A 665 -4.01 -12.57 -6.80
C TYR A 665 -3.81 -11.07 -6.96
N VAL A 666 -2.57 -10.69 -7.28
CA VAL A 666 -2.18 -9.31 -7.52
C VAL A 666 -2.22 -9.06 -9.03
N THR A 667 -3.22 -8.32 -9.48
CA THR A 667 -3.39 -7.98 -10.89
C THR A 667 -2.93 -6.55 -11.15
N ALA A 668 -2.00 -6.41 -12.09
CA ALA A 668 -1.56 -5.15 -12.66
C ALA A 668 -2.29 -4.91 -13.99
N ARG A 669 -2.73 -3.67 -14.21
CA ARG A 669 -3.30 -3.20 -15.47
C ARG A 669 -2.72 -1.83 -15.79
N ASP A 670 -2.60 -1.54 -17.08
CA ASP A 670 -1.93 -0.35 -17.61
C ASP A 670 -2.45 0.96 -16.99
N GLY A 671 -1.64 1.57 -16.12
CA GLY A 671 -1.92 2.86 -15.49
C GLY A 671 -3.03 2.83 -14.44
N VAL A 672 -3.49 1.63 -14.03
CA VAL A 672 -4.54 1.44 -13.03
C VAL A 672 -3.92 0.97 -11.72
N ARG A 673 -4.52 1.39 -10.60
CA ARG A 673 -4.20 0.88 -9.27
C ARG A 673 -4.18 -0.65 -9.28
N LEU A 674 -3.21 -1.28 -8.61
CA LEU A 674 -3.21 -2.73 -8.45
C LEU A 674 -4.53 -3.19 -7.84
N SER A 675 -5.08 -4.29 -8.33
CA SER A 675 -6.20 -4.96 -7.67
C SER A 675 -5.69 -6.23 -7.00
N VAL A 676 -6.05 -6.42 -5.74
CA VAL A 676 -5.71 -7.62 -4.98
C VAL A 676 -6.99 -8.30 -4.57
N VAL A 677 -7.11 -9.59 -4.89
CA VAL A 677 -8.26 -10.41 -4.49
C VAL A 677 -7.73 -11.68 -3.83
N GLU A 678 -8.33 -12.04 -2.69
CA GLU A 678 -8.10 -13.34 -2.05
C GLU A 678 -9.00 -14.38 -2.74
N HIS A 679 -8.39 -15.46 -3.22
CA HIS A 679 -9.11 -16.59 -3.78
C HIS A 679 -8.50 -17.90 -3.28
N ALA A 680 -9.23 -19.00 -3.48
CA ALA A 680 -8.63 -20.32 -3.35
C ALA A 680 -7.45 -20.46 -4.34
N ALA A 681 -6.43 -21.19 -3.92
CA ALA A 681 -5.28 -21.52 -4.76
C ALA A 681 -5.74 -22.26 -6.03
N GLY A 682 -5.04 -22.02 -7.14
CA GLY A 682 -5.26 -22.71 -8.42
C GLY A 682 -6.13 -21.97 -9.46
N ALA A 683 -6.56 -20.73 -9.20
CA ALA A 683 -7.09 -19.89 -10.26
C ALA A 683 -5.97 -19.49 -11.25
N ALA A 684 -6.34 -19.21 -12.50
CA ALA A 684 -5.37 -18.88 -13.54
C ALA A 684 -4.63 -17.57 -13.21
N ALA A 685 -3.30 -17.63 -13.22
CA ALA A 685 -2.40 -16.50 -13.06
C ALA A 685 -1.22 -16.64 -14.03
N ASP A 686 -0.62 -15.53 -14.43
CA ASP A 686 0.54 -15.53 -15.33
C ASP A 686 1.79 -16.07 -14.60
N ALA A 687 1.85 -15.86 -13.28
CA ALA A 687 2.84 -16.45 -12.41
C ALA A 687 2.28 -16.78 -11.03
N THR A 688 2.86 -17.79 -10.38
CA THR A 688 2.57 -18.17 -9.00
C THR A 688 3.86 -18.14 -8.21
N VAL A 689 3.83 -17.48 -7.05
CA VAL A 689 4.92 -17.43 -6.09
C VAL A 689 4.45 -18.13 -4.82
N THR A 690 5.08 -19.26 -4.50
CA THR A 690 4.80 -20.03 -3.29
C THR A 690 5.92 -19.80 -2.29
N MET A 691 5.60 -19.41 -1.06
CA MET A 691 6.59 -19.18 0.00
C MET A 691 6.07 -19.56 1.39
N SER A 692 6.98 -19.78 2.33
CA SER A 692 6.65 -19.97 3.74
C SER A 692 6.27 -18.65 4.41
N ARG A 693 5.57 -18.70 5.54
CA ARG A 693 5.27 -17.54 6.38
C ARG A 693 6.55 -16.89 6.88
N ALA A 694 7.55 -17.68 7.23
CA ALA A 694 8.87 -17.19 7.61
C ALA A 694 9.56 -16.44 6.45
N ALA A 695 9.50 -16.97 5.23
CA ALA A 695 10.02 -16.29 4.04
C ALA A 695 9.29 -14.96 3.78
N PHE A 696 7.97 -14.92 3.94
CA PHE A 696 7.17 -13.70 3.82
C PHE A 696 7.58 -12.65 4.86
N GLU A 697 7.78 -13.04 6.13
CA GLU A 697 8.22 -12.11 7.18
C GLU A 697 9.62 -11.55 6.91
N ARG A 698 10.55 -12.37 6.41
CA ARG A 698 11.89 -11.92 6.00
C ARG A 698 11.81 -10.96 4.81
N LEU A 699 10.95 -11.26 3.83
CA LEU A 699 10.68 -10.36 2.71
C LEU A 699 10.21 -8.98 3.20
N LEU A 700 9.29 -8.92 4.17
CA LEU A 700 8.84 -7.65 4.74
C LEU A 700 9.97 -6.89 5.45
N LYS A 701 10.83 -7.60 6.19
CA LYS A 701 12.03 -7.03 6.84
C LYS A 701 13.11 -6.59 5.86
N GLY A 702 13.06 -7.06 4.61
CA GLY A 702 14.11 -6.80 3.62
C GLY A 702 15.35 -7.67 3.84
N GLU A 703 15.18 -8.76 4.59
CA GLU A 703 16.21 -9.76 4.77
C GLU A 703 16.14 -10.78 3.62
N PRO A 704 17.28 -11.36 3.21
CA PRO A 704 17.26 -12.49 2.30
C PRO A 704 16.50 -13.67 2.94
N ALA A 705 15.81 -14.44 2.09
CA ALA A 705 15.20 -15.69 2.52
C ALA A 705 16.29 -16.67 3.00
N ALA A 706 15.98 -17.48 4.02
CA ALA A 706 16.92 -18.46 4.53
C ALA A 706 17.19 -19.56 3.48
N PRO A 707 18.38 -20.19 3.49
CA PRO A 707 18.61 -21.39 2.69
C PRO A 707 17.56 -22.46 3.02
N GLY A 708 16.70 -22.81 2.07
CA GLY A 708 15.57 -23.73 2.25
C GLY A 708 14.18 -23.07 2.28
N ASP A 709 14.10 -21.77 2.52
CA ASP A 709 12.88 -20.96 2.52
C ASP A 709 12.77 -20.07 1.25
N LEU A 710 13.51 -20.42 0.19
CA LEU A 710 13.50 -19.64 -1.05
C LEU A 710 12.11 -19.72 -1.70
N PRO A 711 11.50 -18.58 -2.09
CA PRO A 711 10.23 -18.58 -2.81
C PRO A 711 10.33 -19.38 -4.11
N VAL A 712 9.37 -20.27 -4.35
CA VAL A 712 9.27 -21.05 -5.58
C VAL A 712 8.42 -20.27 -6.57
N ILE A 713 9.00 -19.94 -7.73
CA ILE A 713 8.33 -19.17 -8.78
C ILE A 713 7.98 -20.10 -9.95
N ARG A 714 6.71 -20.12 -10.33
CA ARG A 714 6.19 -20.81 -11.53
C ARG A 714 5.54 -19.79 -12.46
N GLY A 715 5.67 -19.96 -13.77
CA GLY A 715 5.12 -19.04 -14.78
C GLY A 715 6.06 -17.88 -15.14
N ASP A 716 5.50 -16.71 -15.46
CA ASP A 716 6.24 -15.53 -15.92
C ASP A 716 7.09 -14.88 -14.82
N ARG A 717 8.41 -15.11 -14.90
CA ARG A 717 9.39 -14.54 -13.96
C ARG A 717 9.55 -13.03 -14.10
N THR A 718 9.25 -12.46 -15.27
CA THR A 718 9.38 -11.01 -15.50
C THR A 718 8.28 -10.23 -14.78
N ALA A 719 7.05 -10.74 -14.78
CA ALA A 719 5.94 -10.23 -13.97
C ALA A 719 6.28 -10.24 -12.47
N VAL A 720 6.84 -11.34 -11.96
CA VAL A 720 7.24 -11.46 -10.55
C VAL A 720 8.36 -10.50 -10.19
N ALA A 721 9.40 -10.38 -11.03
CA ALA A 721 10.49 -9.44 -10.80
C ALA A 721 10.02 -7.98 -10.80
N THR A 722 9.08 -7.63 -11.69
CA THR A 722 8.46 -6.31 -11.76
C THR A 722 7.66 -6.00 -10.50
N LEU A 723 6.79 -6.93 -10.08
CA LEU A 723 6.01 -6.79 -8.84
C LEU A 723 6.93 -6.66 -7.62
N LYS A 724 8.00 -7.45 -7.55
CA LYS A 724 9.01 -7.35 -6.47
C LYS A 724 9.66 -5.98 -6.43
N ARG A 725 10.01 -5.40 -7.58
CA ARG A 725 10.59 -4.05 -7.65
C ARG A 725 9.62 -3.01 -7.08
N TRP A 726 8.33 -3.08 -7.41
CA TRP A 726 7.33 -2.16 -6.87
C TRP A 726 7.13 -2.33 -5.36
N THR A 727 7.09 -3.57 -4.86
CA THR A 727 6.95 -3.81 -3.42
C THR A 727 8.19 -3.34 -2.65
N ASP A 728 9.39 -3.50 -3.19
CA ASP A 728 10.62 -2.98 -2.59
C ASP A 728 10.62 -1.44 -2.54
N LEU A 729 10.19 -0.78 -3.61
CA LEU A 729 10.05 0.69 -3.62
C LEU A 729 8.97 1.20 -2.66
N ALA A 730 7.86 0.49 -2.51
CA ALA A 730 6.78 0.85 -1.59
C ALA A 730 7.15 0.62 -0.10
N ARG A 731 8.17 -0.21 0.16
CA ARG A 731 8.66 -0.52 1.51
C ARG A 731 9.71 0.46 2.01
N ALA A 732 10.50 1.03 1.09
CA ALA A 732 11.51 2.06 1.36
C ALA A 732 10.85 3.37 1.80
#